data_AF-A0A2H3NWQ3-F1
#
_entry.id   AF-A0A2H3NWQ3-F1
#
_cell.length_a   1.000
_cell.length_b   1.000
_cell.length_c   1.000
_cell.angle_alpha   90.00
_cell.angle_beta   90.00
_cell.angle_gamma   90.00
#
_symmetry.space_group_name_H-M   'P 1'
#
loop_
_entity.id
_entity.type
_entity.pdbx_description
1 polymer ?
#
loop_
_entity_poly.entity_id
_entity_poly.type
_entity_poly.pdbx_seq_one_letter_code
_entity_poly.pdbx_strand_id
1 'polypeptide(L)'
;MGYWSLSVGFHHRFPCVCMAIVGIDLGTTTSEIAIFDEKEGPRILKDARGHEIVDSYFGFDQKTNQPVVGEGVKSIAQSDPELVVEQVKRYMREDVEFTVGEQRFTPAEVSAQILTHLKKSAEQQLGETVDRCVITVPANFPDPARRATKQAGEIAGMRVERIINEPTAAALSYSYEEDLGNETMLVYDFGGGTFDVSIVEYKGTVIDVKASSGDTSLGGKDFDQALVAHVASKFEEEHDVSIAKDSGNYYRLLFACEAVKKDLSVSTHATVNIPYFMVKDGEPINLQVDVRRETFEELIRPMVEQTEAAIDKALYDAEMTHADIDRVLMVGGSSRIPFVQQFVEQVMGLVPHKQIDPDKAIALGAAVQTAMLDGTTDRTIQDVCPLSLGTVVVRRDYGQLVDGQYSEIIPTNSKVSKEYTREYTTAVEGQESITLAVYQRDSQSDSLQAEINERPNEAEGFTRLDRRTIDIPPEANGDDIEVTYVYNPDGMLDISVTFPGTDIEHTFQAHAGLDDAAVARSRQKVEATYAASESGSSSADAASSDETDWDNIDWLSGLDTDETADPTSPSEAAPNGSTASASDLPDKAAWTSSDYFSDVKSLLDMAESELNSGHLHPNEKDKLRGLITKMKHALADNDENRVYGLEGRIMDMVLGLS
;
A
#
# COMPACT_ATOMS: atom_id res chain seq x y z
N MET A 1 -4.05 80.30 15.11
CA MET A 1 -3.63 79.18 15.99
C MET A 1 -4.48 77.99 15.59
N GLY A 2 -4.00 76.86 15.07
CA GLY A 2 -2.65 76.37 14.82
C GLY A 2 -2.68 75.32 13.71
N TYR A 3 -1.49 74.99 13.21
CA TYR A 3 -1.23 73.96 12.20
C TYR A 3 -1.60 72.56 12.71
N TRP A 4 -2.17 71.72 11.84
CA TRP A 4 -2.12 70.26 11.98
C TRP A 4 -1.64 69.63 10.67
N SER A 5 -0.57 68.86 10.81
CA SER A 5 0.15 68.06 9.82
C SER A 5 -0.70 66.86 9.40
N LEU A 6 -0.86 66.64 8.09
CA LEU A 6 -1.36 65.38 7.52
C LEU A 6 -0.18 64.42 7.34
N SER A 7 -0.04 63.47 8.26
CA SER A 7 0.84 62.31 8.10
C SER A 7 0.14 61.29 7.21
N VAL A 8 0.70 61.05 6.03
CA VAL A 8 0.28 59.96 5.13
C VAL A 8 0.95 58.68 5.63
N GLY A 9 0.18 57.80 6.26
CA GLY A 9 0.64 56.47 6.66
C GLY A 9 0.66 55.54 5.46
N PHE A 10 1.84 55.25 4.92
CA PHE A 10 2.06 54.10 4.06
C PHE A 10 1.80 52.82 4.88
N HIS A 11 0.67 52.16 4.64
CA HIS A 11 0.49 50.77 5.06
C HIS A 11 1.30 49.91 4.10
N HIS A 12 2.50 49.51 4.53
CA HIS A 12 3.14 48.32 3.95
C HIS A 12 2.23 47.13 4.24
N ARG A 13 1.48 46.68 3.23
CA ARG A 13 1.02 45.29 3.16
C ARG A 13 2.29 44.45 3.09
N PHE A 14 2.63 43.79 4.19
CA PHE A 14 3.50 42.62 4.09
C PHE A 14 2.82 41.64 3.13
N PRO A 15 3.52 41.11 2.11
CA PRO A 15 2.96 40.02 1.33
C PRO A 15 2.69 38.88 2.31
N CYS A 16 1.43 38.47 2.40
CA CYS A 16 1.10 37.18 2.99
C CYS A 16 1.77 36.16 2.08
N VAL A 17 2.89 35.58 2.52
CA VAL A 17 3.53 34.49 1.77
C VAL A 17 2.51 33.35 1.80
N CYS A 18 1.84 33.11 0.67
CA CYS A 18 1.05 31.88 0.54
C CYS A 18 2.07 30.75 0.52
N MET A 19 2.15 29.99 1.61
CA MET A 19 3.01 28.81 1.68
C MET A 19 2.57 27.82 0.60
N ALA A 20 3.55 27.24 -0.11
CA ALA A 20 3.29 26.29 -1.17
C ALA A 20 2.51 25.06 -0.68
N ILE A 21 1.44 24.71 -1.39
CA ILE A 21 0.79 23.41 -1.28
C ILE A 21 1.43 22.49 -2.33
N VAL A 22 1.96 21.35 -1.88
CA VAL A 22 2.57 20.36 -2.77
C VAL A 22 1.61 19.22 -3.11
N GLY A 23 1.70 18.70 -4.32
CA GLY A 23 1.08 17.43 -4.72
C GLY A 23 2.10 16.30 -4.55
N ILE A 24 1.71 15.21 -3.90
CA ILE A 24 2.60 14.08 -3.64
C ILE A 24 1.98 12.81 -4.20
N ASP A 25 2.72 12.13 -5.06
CA ASP A 25 2.48 10.72 -5.35
C ASP A 25 3.26 9.86 -4.36
N LEU A 26 2.53 9.18 -3.46
CA LEU A 26 3.13 8.24 -2.51
C LEU A 26 2.93 6.82 -3.06
N GLY A 27 3.73 6.40 -4.03
CA GLY A 27 3.62 5.07 -4.64
C GLY A 27 4.20 3.92 -3.81
N THR A 28 3.94 2.68 -4.26
CA THR A 28 4.44 1.45 -3.61
C THR A 28 5.94 1.24 -3.82
N THR A 29 6.47 1.71 -4.97
CA THR A 29 7.87 1.49 -5.38
C THR A 29 8.62 2.80 -5.54
N THR A 30 7.94 3.83 -6.04
CA THR A 30 8.49 5.17 -6.19
C THR A 30 7.54 6.21 -5.63
N SER A 31 8.06 7.38 -5.33
CA SER A 31 7.30 8.52 -4.85
C SER A 31 7.87 9.81 -5.43
N GLU A 32 6.98 10.75 -5.70
CA GLU A 32 7.24 11.97 -6.44
C GLU A 32 6.56 13.13 -5.74
N ILE A 33 7.16 14.32 -5.81
CA ILE A 33 6.59 15.53 -5.24
C ILE A 33 6.58 16.63 -6.30
N ALA A 34 5.45 17.32 -6.42
CA ALA A 34 5.16 18.29 -7.45
C ALA A 34 4.58 19.57 -6.85
N ILE A 35 4.71 20.67 -7.60
CA ILE A 35 4.05 21.94 -7.30
C ILE A 35 3.24 22.39 -8.48
N PHE A 36 2.28 23.28 -8.24
CA PHE A 36 1.68 24.08 -9.28
C PHE A 36 2.30 25.47 -9.29
N ASP A 37 2.98 25.82 -10.37
CA ASP A 37 3.46 27.18 -10.61
C ASP A 37 2.42 27.94 -11.45
N GLU A 38 2.01 29.14 -11.04
CA GLU A 38 0.99 29.92 -11.76
C GLU A 38 1.37 30.25 -13.22
N LYS A 39 2.66 30.29 -13.54
CA LYS A 39 3.16 30.64 -14.88
C LYS A 39 3.52 29.41 -15.70
N GLU A 40 4.09 28.39 -15.06
CA GLU A 40 4.62 27.20 -15.74
C GLU A 40 3.69 25.99 -15.67
N GLY A 41 2.68 26.02 -14.80
CA GLY A 41 1.78 24.90 -14.55
C GLY A 41 2.35 23.87 -13.56
N PRO A 42 1.84 22.63 -13.57
CA PRO A 42 2.33 21.58 -12.67
C PRO A 42 3.76 21.17 -13.07
N ARG A 43 4.65 21.04 -12.09
CA ARG A 43 6.03 20.55 -12.32
C ARG A 43 6.53 19.70 -11.16
N ILE A 44 7.32 18.68 -11.48
CA ILE A 44 8.00 17.82 -10.50
C ILE A 44 9.18 18.57 -9.84
N LEU A 45 9.37 18.35 -8.55
CA LEU A 45 10.54 18.80 -7.80
C LEU A 45 11.57 17.67 -7.71
N LYS A 46 12.83 18.05 -7.50
CA LYS A 46 13.95 17.11 -7.46
C LYS A 46 14.42 16.91 -6.03
N ASP A 47 14.88 15.70 -5.73
CA ASP A 47 15.60 15.43 -4.50
C ASP A 47 16.98 16.13 -4.49
N ALA A 48 17.67 16.08 -3.36
CA ALA A 48 19.01 16.66 -3.23
C ALA A 48 20.07 16.05 -4.19
N ARG A 49 19.79 14.89 -4.78
CA ARG A 49 20.64 14.21 -5.78
C ARG A 49 20.24 14.54 -7.22
N GLY A 50 19.16 15.30 -7.43
CA GLY A 50 18.66 15.71 -8.73
C GLY A 50 17.67 14.73 -9.37
N HIS A 51 17.19 13.73 -8.63
CA HIS A 51 16.20 12.76 -9.08
C HIS A 51 14.78 13.31 -8.93
N GLU A 52 13.95 13.10 -9.95
CA GLU A 52 12.51 13.46 -9.95
C GLU A 52 11.64 12.37 -9.32
N ILE A 53 12.16 11.14 -9.27
CA ILE A 53 11.49 9.92 -8.82
C ILE A 53 12.34 9.33 -7.70
N VAL A 54 11.76 9.14 -6.52
CA VAL A 54 12.46 8.64 -5.33
C VAL A 54 11.95 7.24 -5.00
N ASP A 55 12.86 6.27 -4.86
CA ASP A 55 12.49 4.91 -4.43
C ASP A 55 11.80 4.93 -3.04
N SER A 56 10.65 4.25 -2.91
CA SER A 56 9.86 4.16 -1.68
C SER A 56 10.43 3.13 -0.69
N TYR A 57 11.71 3.29 -0.39
CA TYR A 57 12.46 2.46 0.55
C TYR A 57 12.86 3.30 1.75
N PHE A 58 12.84 2.69 2.93
CA PHE A 58 13.30 3.30 4.17
C PHE A 58 14.25 2.34 4.90
N GLY A 59 15.34 2.85 5.45
CA GLY A 59 16.24 2.09 6.29
C GLY A 59 17.16 2.97 7.12
N PHE A 60 18.13 2.35 7.80
CA PHE A 60 19.15 3.07 8.55
C PHE A 60 20.55 2.79 8.01
N ASP A 61 21.35 3.85 7.85
CA ASP A 61 22.78 3.70 7.63
C ASP A 61 23.44 3.14 8.90
N GLN A 62 24.12 2.01 8.78
CA GLN A 62 24.70 1.32 9.94
C GLN A 62 25.77 2.12 10.69
N LYS A 63 26.55 2.94 9.98
CA LYS A 63 27.70 3.63 10.56
C LYS A 63 27.27 4.85 11.34
N THR A 64 26.28 5.54 10.82
CA THR A 64 25.82 6.83 11.31
C THR A 64 24.50 6.73 12.06
N ASN A 65 23.82 5.58 11.98
CA ASN A 65 22.47 5.32 12.48
C ASN A 65 21.46 6.34 11.94
N GLN A 66 21.66 6.80 10.71
CA GLN A 66 20.84 7.84 10.08
C GLN A 66 19.73 7.26 9.24
N PRO A 67 18.53 7.86 9.25
CA PRO A 67 17.47 7.46 8.34
C PRO A 67 17.91 7.71 6.90
N VAL A 68 17.78 6.69 6.07
CA VAL A 68 18.03 6.74 4.63
C VAL A 68 16.72 6.43 3.92
N VAL A 69 16.39 7.26 2.93
CA VAL A 69 15.25 7.07 2.03
C VAL A 69 15.75 7.09 0.58
N GLY A 70 15.08 6.36 -0.30
CA GLY A 70 15.41 6.35 -1.72
C GLY A 70 16.49 5.33 -2.10
N GLU A 71 17.15 5.58 -3.22
CA GLU A 71 18.13 4.67 -3.85
C GLU A 71 19.26 4.24 -2.89
N GLY A 72 19.64 5.11 -1.96
CA GLY A 72 20.68 4.81 -0.95
C GLY A 72 20.36 3.62 -0.06
N VAL A 73 19.08 3.24 0.04
CA VAL A 73 18.64 2.08 0.82
C VAL A 73 18.94 0.76 0.11
N LYS A 74 19.05 0.74 -1.23
CA LYS A 74 19.30 -0.49 -2.00
C LYS A 74 20.64 -1.14 -1.65
N SER A 75 21.68 -0.35 -1.35
CA SER A 75 22.95 -0.90 -0.87
C SER A 75 22.83 -1.50 0.54
N ILE A 76 22.01 -0.89 1.40
CA ILE A 76 21.75 -1.40 2.76
C ILE A 76 20.99 -2.72 2.68
N ALA A 77 19.99 -2.83 1.81
CA ALA A 77 19.25 -4.08 1.62
C ALA A 77 20.13 -5.25 1.15
N GLN A 78 21.22 -4.96 0.41
CA GLN A 78 22.17 -5.98 -0.05
C GLN A 78 23.15 -6.42 1.03
N SER A 79 23.47 -5.58 2.02
CA SER A 79 24.37 -5.94 3.11
C SER A 79 23.60 -6.42 4.34
N ASP A 80 22.52 -5.73 4.69
CA ASP A 80 21.76 -5.85 5.94
C ASP A 80 20.25 -5.74 5.69
N PRO A 81 19.63 -6.77 5.08
CA PRO A 81 18.20 -6.85 4.79
C PRO A 81 17.26 -6.45 5.95
N GLU A 82 17.65 -6.76 7.19
CA GLU A 82 16.85 -6.50 8.41
C GLU A 82 16.74 -5.00 8.77
N LEU A 83 17.53 -4.14 8.11
CA LEU A 83 17.55 -2.70 8.35
C LEU A 83 16.74 -1.92 7.31
N VAL A 84 15.93 -2.59 6.50
CA VAL A 84 15.19 -1.98 5.40
C VAL A 84 13.72 -2.37 5.43
N VAL A 85 12.87 -1.41 5.07
CA VAL A 85 11.46 -1.61 4.75
C VAL A 85 11.23 -1.18 3.31
N GLU A 86 10.54 -2.03 2.56
CA GLU A 86 10.05 -1.76 1.22
C GLU A 86 8.55 -2.05 1.13
N GLN A 87 7.89 -1.54 0.08
CA GLN A 87 6.48 -1.84 -0.23
C GLN A 87 5.50 -1.54 0.92
N VAL A 88 5.84 -0.59 1.81
CA VAL A 88 5.03 -0.21 2.98
C VAL A 88 3.58 0.09 2.62
N LYS A 89 3.33 0.62 1.41
CA LYS A 89 2.01 0.96 0.90
C LYS A 89 1.04 -0.24 0.90
N ARG A 90 1.54 -1.47 0.69
CA ARG A 90 0.72 -2.71 0.76
C ARG A 90 0.18 -2.99 2.17
N TYR A 91 0.80 -2.42 3.20
CA TYR A 91 0.50 -2.66 4.61
C TYR A 91 -0.30 -1.53 5.28
N MET A 92 -0.71 -0.50 4.53
CA MET A 92 -1.34 0.70 5.10
C MET A 92 -2.66 0.45 5.85
N ARG A 93 -3.33 -0.67 5.58
CA ARG A 93 -4.55 -1.08 6.32
C ARG A 93 -4.28 -2.07 7.45
N GLU A 94 -3.05 -2.54 7.60
CA GLU A 94 -2.70 -3.63 8.50
C GLU A 94 -2.19 -3.10 9.85
N ASP A 95 -2.54 -3.79 10.92
CA ASP A 95 -2.02 -3.54 12.27
C ASP A 95 -0.72 -4.34 12.45
N VAL A 96 0.33 -3.89 11.76
CA VAL A 96 1.67 -4.51 11.78
C VAL A 96 2.73 -3.49 12.20
N GLU A 97 3.85 -3.99 12.73
CA GLU A 97 5.03 -3.18 13.01
C GLU A 97 6.23 -3.71 12.23
N PHE A 98 6.99 -2.81 11.60
CA PHE A 98 8.28 -3.09 11.00
C PHE A 98 9.38 -2.84 12.03
N THR A 99 10.21 -3.84 12.29
CA THR A 99 11.42 -3.65 13.10
C THR A 99 12.56 -3.29 12.17
N VAL A 100 13.16 -2.12 12.39
CA VAL A 100 14.27 -1.59 11.59
C VAL A 100 15.37 -1.19 12.56
N GLY A 101 16.41 -2.03 12.66
CA GLY A 101 17.38 -1.95 13.75
C GLY A 101 16.70 -2.17 15.11
N GLU A 102 16.92 -1.26 16.06
CA GLU A 102 16.32 -1.33 17.40
C GLU A 102 14.94 -0.65 17.50
N GLN A 103 14.47 -0.04 16.40
CA GLN A 103 13.24 0.74 16.38
C GLN A 103 12.12 -0.02 15.69
N ARG A 104 10.89 0.22 16.14
CA ARG A 104 9.68 -0.31 15.50
C ARG A 104 8.94 0.82 14.82
N PHE A 105 8.35 0.58 13.67
CA PHE A 105 7.57 1.57 12.95
C PHE A 105 6.25 0.99 12.45
N THR A 106 5.18 1.77 12.55
CA THR A 106 3.92 1.44 11.86
C THR A 106 4.04 1.76 10.36
N PRO A 107 3.17 1.22 9.49
CA PRO A 107 3.12 1.59 8.08
C PRO A 107 3.01 3.11 7.84
N ALA A 108 2.22 3.80 8.65
CA ALA A 108 2.07 5.26 8.59
C ALA A 108 3.36 5.99 8.99
N GLU A 109 4.10 5.49 9.98
CA GLU A 109 5.38 6.08 10.39
C GLU A 109 6.48 5.87 9.34
N VAL A 110 6.56 4.68 8.72
CA VAL A 110 7.50 4.44 7.60
C VAL A 110 7.14 5.33 6.40
N SER A 111 5.87 5.43 6.04
CA SER A 111 5.41 6.33 4.99
C SER A 111 5.73 7.80 5.31
N ALA A 112 5.62 8.20 6.59
CA ALA A 112 5.99 9.54 7.02
C ALA A 112 7.50 9.83 6.89
N GLN A 113 8.38 8.82 6.99
CA GLN A 113 9.80 8.99 6.70
C GLN A 113 10.02 9.36 5.23
N ILE A 114 9.32 8.69 4.31
CA ILE A 114 9.37 8.97 2.86
C ILE A 114 8.84 10.37 2.58
N LEU A 115 7.66 10.72 3.13
CA LEU A 115 7.06 12.04 2.98
C LEU A 115 7.94 13.15 3.57
N THR A 116 8.62 12.90 4.68
CA THR A 116 9.57 13.85 5.28
C THR A 116 10.77 14.09 4.35
N HIS A 117 11.29 13.05 3.70
CA HIS A 117 12.37 13.17 2.72
C HIS A 117 11.96 14.03 1.51
N LEU A 118 10.76 13.78 0.96
CA LEU A 118 10.21 14.56 -0.16
C LEU A 118 9.97 16.02 0.25
N LYS A 119 9.35 16.24 1.41
CA LYS A 119 9.13 17.58 1.98
C LYS A 119 10.44 18.36 2.11
N LYS A 120 11.47 17.78 2.75
CA LYS A 120 12.76 18.45 2.92
C LYS A 120 13.40 18.82 1.58
N SER A 121 13.29 17.94 0.59
CA SER A 121 13.77 18.20 -0.77
C SER A 121 13.03 19.36 -1.42
N ALA A 122 11.71 19.40 -1.27
CA ALA A 122 10.89 20.50 -1.76
C ALA A 122 11.23 21.83 -1.08
N GLU A 123 11.34 21.86 0.25
CA GLU A 123 11.71 23.05 1.02
C GLU A 123 13.08 23.59 0.61
N GLN A 124 14.05 22.71 0.40
CA GLN A 124 15.39 23.09 -0.07
C GLN A 124 15.35 23.74 -1.47
N GLN A 125 14.54 23.19 -2.38
CA GLN A 125 14.44 23.70 -3.75
C GLN A 125 13.62 25.00 -3.83
N LEU A 126 12.58 25.15 -3.03
CA LEU A 126 11.69 26.31 -3.04
C LEU A 126 12.22 27.46 -2.17
N GLY A 127 13.04 27.18 -1.16
CA GLY A 127 13.54 28.17 -0.21
C GLY A 127 12.49 28.65 0.81
N GLU A 128 11.40 27.91 0.98
CA GLU A 128 10.32 28.17 1.94
C GLU A 128 9.82 26.87 2.57
N THR A 129 9.03 26.99 3.65
CA THR A 129 8.47 25.84 4.36
C THR A 129 7.28 25.24 3.60
N VAL A 130 7.20 23.91 3.58
CA VAL A 130 6.08 23.16 2.98
C VAL A 130 5.28 22.53 4.11
N ASP A 131 4.12 23.12 4.40
CA ASP A 131 3.26 22.71 5.53
C ASP A 131 1.91 22.15 5.09
N ARG A 132 1.59 22.16 3.78
CA ARG A 132 0.32 21.71 3.22
C ARG A 132 0.56 20.79 2.03
N CYS A 133 -0.24 19.74 1.90
CA CYS A 133 -0.12 18.81 0.79
C CYS A 133 -1.46 18.22 0.33
N VAL A 134 -1.44 17.72 -0.90
CA VAL A 134 -2.38 16.75 -1.46
C VAL A 134 -1.62 15.44 -1.64
N ILE A 135 -2.16 14.32 -1.17
CA ILE A 135 -1.51 13.01 -1.27
C ILE A 135 -2.39 12.06 -2.08
N THR A 136 -1.79 11.29 -2.99
CA THR A 136 -2.51 10.32 -3.80
C THR A 136 -2.68 8.97 -3.10
N VAL A 137 -3.73 8.24 -3.47
CA VAL A 137 -3.98 6.85 -3.07
C VAL A 137 -4.58 6.04 -4.23
N PRO A 138 -4.40 4.71 -4.27
CA PRO A 138 -5.09 3.84 -5.22
C PRO A 138 -6.60 4.03 -5.12
N ALA A 139 -7.34 3.89 -6.22
CA ALA A 139 -8.79 4.09 -6.18
C ALA A 139 -9.46 3.09 -5.23
N ASN A 140 -9.02 1.83 -5.27
CA ASN A 140 -9.54 0.76 -4.42
C ASN A 140 -9.01 0.75 -2.99
N PHE A 141 -8.29 1.79 -2.54
CA PHE A 141 -7.84 1.84 -1.14
C PHE A 141 -9.02 1.95 -0.17
N PRO A 142 -9.11 1.03 0.82
CA PRO A 142 -10.16 1.08 1.83
C PRO A 142 -9.93 2.24 2.80
N ASP A 143 -10.99 2.63 3.52
CA ASP A 143 -10.98 3.75 4.47
C ASP A 143 -9.81 3.69 5.48
N PRO A 144 -9.46 2.53 6.10
CA PRO A 144 -8.32 2.45 7.00
C PRO A 144 -6.98 2.82 6.33
N ALA A 145 -6.76 2.41 5.08
CA ALA A 145 -5.55 2.74 4.33
C ALA A 145 -5.51 4.23 3.95
N ARG A 146 -6.66 4.82 3.58
CA ARG A 146 -6.78 6.27 3.31
C ARG A 146 -6.45 7.09 4.55
N ARG A 147 -6.98 6.68 5.72
CA ARG A 147 -6.70 7.31 7.01
C ARG A 147 -5.24 7.19 7.39
N ALA A 148 -4.64 6.00 7.28
CA ALA A 148 -3.22 5.80 7.54
C ALA A 148 -2.34 6.67 6.62
N THR A 149 -2.73 6.87 5.36
CA THR A 149 -2.01 7.74 4.41
C THR A 149 -2.10 9.21 4.82
N LYS A 150 -3.31 9.67 5.19
CA LYS A 150 -3.50 11.02 5.75
C LYS A 150 -2.65 11.23 7.01
N GLN A 151 -2.63 10.23 7.90
CA GLN A 151 -1.83 10.26 9.12
C GLN A 151 -0.33 10.27 8.83
N ALA A 152 0.14 9.57 7.79
CA ALA A 152 1.55 9.65 7.38
C ALA A 152 1.93 11.10 6.99
N GLY A 153 1.05 11.81 6.28
CA GLY A 153 1.25 13.24 5.95
C GLY A 153 1.29 14.12 7.21
N GLU A 154 0.38 13.88 8.15
CA GLU A 154 0.35 14.59 9.43
C GLU A 154 1.59 14.29 10.28
N ILE A 155 2.04 13.03 10.36
CA ILE A 155 3.28 12.64 11.04
C ILE A 155 4.50 13.31 10.39
N ALA A 156 4.53 13.46 9.06
CA ALA A 156 5.58 14.18 8.33
C ALA A 156 5.53 15.72 8.50
N GLY A 157 4.59 16.23 9.31
CA GLY A 157 4.49 17.65 9.60
C GLY A 157 3.83 18.46 8.48
N MET A 158 2.95 17.84 7.69
CA MET A 158 2.12 18.51 6.69
C MET A 158 0.64 18.37 7.04
N ARG A 159 -0.13 19.43 6.80
CA ARG A 159 -1.58 19.38 6.78
C ARG A 159 -2.03 18.80 5.43
N VAL A 160 -2.69 17.66 5.48
CA VAL A 160 -3.25 17.01 4.29
C VAL A 160 -4.58 17.68 3.95
N GLU A 161 -4.60 18.47 2.88
CA GLU A 161 -5.79 19.23 2.45
C GLU A 161 -6.75 18.40 1.59
N ARG A 162 -6.22 17.36 0.94
CA ARG A 162 -6.99 16.42 0.14
C ARG A 162 -6.26 15.09 0.01
N ILE A 163 -7.00 14.00 0.11
CA ILE A 163 -6.61 12.71 -0.46
C ILE A 163 -7.29 12.59 -1.83
N ILE A 164 -6.52 12.28 -2.87
CA ILE A 164 -7.02 12.13 -4.24
C ILE A 164 -6.73 10.72 -4.77
N ASN A 165 -7.66 10.15 -5.54
CA ASN A 165 -7.42 8.88 -6.20
C ASN A 165 -6.37 9.06 -7.32
N GLU A 166 -5.42 8.14 -7.42
CA GLU A 166 -4.35 8.10 -8.44
C GLU A 166 -4.88 8.24 -9.88
N PRO A 167 -5.88 7.45 -10.33
CA PRO A 167 -6.42 7.61 -11.68
C PRO A 167 -7.14 8.96 -11.88
N THR A 168 -7.76 9.52 -10.83
CA THR A 168 -8.34 10.87 -10.87
C THR A 168 -7.26 11.94 -11.00
N ALA A 169 -6.14 11.79 -10.30
CA ALA A 169 -4.99 12.68 -10.42
C ALA A 169 -4.39 12.60 -11.84
N ALA A 170 -4.18 11.41 -12.38
CA ALA A 170 -3.71 11.25 -13.75
C ALA A 170 -4.67 11.90 -14.78
N ALA A 171 -5.97 11.75 -14.59
CA ALA A 171 -7.00 12.40 -15.40
C ALA A 171 -6.93 13.94 -15.30
N LEU A 172 -6.66 14.51 -14.11
CA LEU A 172 -6.45 15.95 -13.95
C LEU A 172 -5.24 16.45 -14.73
N SER A 173 -4.11 15.75 -14.61
CA SER A 173 -2.86 16.08 -15.30
C SER A 173 -3.09 16.14 -16.81
N TYR A 174 -3.74 15.10 -17.34
CA TYR A 174 -4.10 15.03 -18.76
C TYR A 174 -5.02 16.16 -19.22
N SER A 175 -6.04 16.46 -18.43
CA SER A 175 -6.97 17.52 -18.75
C SER A 175 -6.35 18.92 -18.71
N TYR A 176 -5.25 19.12 -17.98
CA TYR A 176 -4.56 20.40 -17.90
C TYR A 176 -3.75 20.68 -19.17
N GLU A 177 -3.13 19.64 -19.76
CA GLU A 177 -2.30 19.78 -20.97
C GLU A 177 -3.13 19.89 -22.25
N GLU A 178 -4.34 19.31 -22.27
CA GLU A 178 -5.18 19.22 -23.47
C GLU A 178 -6.55 19.90 -23.26
N ASP A 179 -7.05 20.58 -24.30
CA ASP A 179 -8.41 21.16 -24.31
C ASP A 179 -9.43 20.07 -24.62
N LEU A 180 -9.86 19.37 -23.56
CA LEU A 180 -10.84 18.29 -23.65
C LEU A 180 -12.24 18.88 -23.66
N GLY A 181 -13.00 18.58 -24.72
CA GLY A 181 -14.41 18.93 -24.83
C GLY A 181 -15.28 18.00 -24.01
N ASN A 182 -16.10 17.20 -24.70
CA ASN A 182 -16.79 16.08 -24.10
C ASN A 182 -16.13 14.80 -24.62
N GLU A 183 -15.32 14.16 -23.78
CA GLU A 183 -14.62 12.92 -24.11
C GLU A 183 -14.72 11.95 -22.92
N THR A 184 -14.83 10.66 -23.21
CA THR A 184 -14.73 9.59 -22.22
C THR A 184 -13.40 8.88 -22.33
N MET A 185 -12.73 8.69 -21.20
CA MET A 185 -11.42 8.04 -21.14
C MET A 185 -11.43 6.85 -20.19
N LEU A 186 -10.67 5.83 -20.57
CA LEU A 186 -10.22 4.79 -19.66
C LEU A 186 -8.83 5.14 -19.17
N VAL A 187 -8.67 5.30 -17.86
CA VAL A 187 -7.36 5.43 -17.21
C VAL A 187 -6.94 4.03 -16.76
N TYR A 188 -5.85 3.52 -17.31
CA TYR A 188 -5.25 2.23 -16.98
C TYR A 188 -3.97 2.48 -16.18
N ASP A 189 -4.04 2.34 -14.86
CA ASP A 189 -2.93 2.60 -13.95
C ASP A 189 -2.30 1.28 -13.47
N PHE A 190 -1.11 0.98 -13.97
CA PHE A 190 -0.36 -0.22 -13.59
C PHE A 190 0.94 0.17 -12.88
N GLY A 191 0.83 0.31 -11.56
CA GLY A 191 1.92 0.69 -10.68
C GLY A 191 2.85 -0.46 -10.29
N GLY A 192 3.65 -0.22 -9.25
CA GLY A 192 4.59 -1.21 -8.70
C GLY A 192 3.95 -2.26 -7.79
N GLY A 193 2.77 -1.98 -7.21
CA GLY A 193 2.08 -2.96 -6.36
C GLY A 193 0.56 -2.88 -6.35
N THR A 194 -0.01 -2.01 -7.18
CA THR A 194 -1.45 -1.87 -7.37
C THR A 194 -1.73 -1.72 -8.85
N PHE A 195 -2.91 -2.19 -9.25
CA PHE A 195 -3.48 -1.98 -10.57
C PHE A 195 -4.87 -1.39 -10.39
N ASP A 196 -5.15 -0.26 -11.04
CA ASP A 196 -6.47 0.36 -11.05
C ASP A 196 -6.88 0.68 -12.49
N VAL A 197 -8.19 0.61 -12.75
CA VAL A 197 -8.81 1.08 -13.98
C VAL A 197 -10.00 1.96 -13.65
N SER A 198 -10.08 3.14 -14.27
CA SER A 198 -11.19 4.06 -14.07
C SER A 198 -11.75 4.57 -15.39
N ILE A 199 -13.07 4.65 -15.47
CA ILE A 199 -13.78 5.31 -16.57
C ILE A 199 -14.08 6.74 -16.15
N VAL A 200 -13.55 7.70 -16.89
CA VAL A 200 -13.61 9.13 -16.59
C VAL A 200 -14.24 9.88 -17.75
N GLU A 201 -15.31 10.62 -17.47
CA GLU A 201 -16.00 11.44 -18.46
C GLU A 201 -15.66 12.91 -18.25
N TYR A 202 -15.13 13.58 -19.27
CA TYR A 202 -14.91 15.01 -19.30
C TYR A 202 -16.15 15.70 -19.86
N LYS A 203 -16.65 16.71 -19.14
CA LYS A 203 -17.78 17.56 -19.56
C LYS A 203 -17.38 19.03 -19.42
N GLY A 204 -16.59 19.52 -20.37
CA GLY A 204 -15.96 20.84 -20.26
C GLY A 204 -15.03 20.89 -19.05
N THR A 205 -15.39 21.64 -18.02
CA THR A 205 -14.56 21.79 -16.80
C THR A 205 -14.84 20.74 -15.72
N VAL A 206 -15.82 19.86 -15.93
CA VAL A 206 -16.19 18.80 -14.96
C VAL A 206 -15.53 17.49 -15.35
N ILE A 207 -14.83 16.89 -14.40
CA ILE A 207 -14.27 15.53 -14.48
C ILE A 207 -15.18 14.62 -13.66
N ASP A 208 -15.91 13.74 -14.33
CA ASP A 208 -16.92 12.85 -13.76
C ASP A 208 -16.42 11.39 -13.81
N VAL A 209 -15.95 10.87 -12.67
CA VAL A 209 -15.51 9.47 -12.58
C VAL A 209 -16.74 8.57 -12.56
N LYS A 210 -16.94 7.74 -13.58
CA LYS A 210 -18.15 6.92 -13.74
C LYS A 210 -18.05 5.64 -12.91
N ALA A 211 -16.92 4.97 -13.00
CA ALA A 211 -16.62 3.76 -12.25
C ALA A 211 -15.11 3.59 -12.11
N SER A 212 -14.72 2.85 -11.07
CA SER A 212 -13.36 2.37 -10.91
C SER A 212 -13.36 0.92 -10.43
N SER A 213 -12.40 0.14 -10.91
CA SER A 213 -12.11 -1.23 -10.48
C SER A 213 -10.60 -1.44 -10.44
N GLY A 214 -10.13 -2.61 -9.99
CA GLY A 214 -8.70 -2.86 -9.84
C GLY A 214 -8.36 -3.96 -8.84
N ASP A 215 -7.06 -4.13 -8.61
CA ASP A 215 -6.44 -5.08 -7.69
C ASP A 215 -5.32 -4.38 -6.89
N THR A 216 -5.52 -4.27 -5.57
CA THR A 216 -4.57 -3.62 -4.65
C THR A 216 -3.33 -4.45 -4.32
N SER A 217 -3.22 -5.66 -4.89
CA SER A 217 -2.14 -6.61 -4.63
C SER A 217 -1.38 -7.05 -5.89
N LEU A 218 -1.69 -6.46 -7.04
CA LEU A 218 -1.08 -6.75 -8.33
C LEU A 218 -0.25 -5.56 -8.83
N GLY A 219 1.01 -5.77 -9.17
CA GLY A 219 1.88 -4.70 -9.67
C GLY A 219 3.18 -5.18 -10.30
N GLY A 220 4.03 -4.21 -10.68
CA GLY A 220 5.34 -4.46 -11.27
C GLY A 220 6.31 -5.25 -10.38
N LYS A 221 6.10 -5.29 -9.06
CA LYS A 221 6.88 -6.12 -8.14
C LYS A 221 6.55 -7.60 -8.29
N ASP A 222 5.32 -7.95 -8.63
CA ASP A 222 4.94 -9.34 -8.91
C ASP A 222 5.59 -9.84 -10.21
N PHE A 223 5.82 -8.93 -11.17
CA PHE A 223 6.64 -9.20 -12.35
C PHE A 223 8.12 -9.39 -12.02
N ASP A 224 8.66 -8.59 -11.10
CA ASP A 224 10.02 -8.76 -10.60
C ASP A 224 10.18 -10.14 -9.95
N GLN A 225 9.21 -10.55 -9.14
CA GLN A 225 9.21 -11.87 -8.49
C GLN A 225 9.15 -13.02 -9.50
N ALA A 226 8.31 -12.94 -10.53
CA ALA A 226 8.26 -13.95 -11.57
C ALA A 226 9.62 -14.10 -12.30
N LEU A 227 10.31 -12.99 -12.55
CA LEU A 227 11.63 -12.99 -13.16
C LEU A 227 12.71 -13.50 -12.18
N VAL A 228 12.67 -13.11 -10.91
CA VAL A 228 13.55 -13.62 -9.85
C VAL A 228 13.41 -15.15 -9.74
N ALA A 229 12.18 -15.67 -9.69
CA ALA A 229 11.93 -17.12 -9.62
C ALA A 229 12.52 -17.85 -10.83
N HIS A 230 12.33 -17.31 -12.05
CA HIS A 230 12.90 -17.87 -13.26
C HIS A 230 14.44 -17.92 -13.24
N VAL A 231 15.07 -16.82 -12.81
CA VAL A 231 16.54 -16.70 -12.78
C VAL A 231 17.14 -17.53 -11.64
N ALA A 232 16.50 -17.55 -10.47
CA ALA A 232 16.91 -18.37 -9.33
C ALA A 232 16.85 -19.86 -9.67
N SER A 233 15.77 -20.32 -10.31
CA SER A 233 15.62 -21.71 -10.76
C SER A 233 16.75 -22.12 -11.72
N LYS A 234 17.08 -21.29 -12.72
CA LYS A 234 18.20 -21.57 -13.63
C LYS A 234 19.55 -21.63 -12.91
N PHE A 235 19.76 -20.72 -11.96
CA PHE A 235 20.98 -20.68 -11.17
C PHE A 235 21.11 -21.94 -10.30
N GLU A 236 20.02 -22.38 -9.69
CA GLU A 236 19.98 -23.60 -8.89
C GLU A 236 20.18 -24.86 -9.76
N GLU A 237 19.61 -24.92 -10.96
CA GLU A 237 19.85 -26.01 -11.91
C GLU A 237 21.33 -26.09 -12.34
N GLU A 238 22.01 -24.96 -12.52
CA GLU A 238 23.41 -24.91 -12.94
C GLU A 238 24.39 -25.20 -11.80
N HIS A 239 24.11 -24.64 -10.61
CA HIS A 239 25.06 -24.64 -9.51
C HIS A 239 24.66 -25.51 -8.32
N ASP A 240 23.45 -26.08 -8.28
CA ASP A 240 22.95 -26.90 -7.16
C ASP A 240 23.06 -26.16 -5.82
N VAL A 241 22.64 -24.88 -5.82
CA VAL A 241 22.61 -23.97 -4.66
C VAL A 241 21.38 -23.06 -4.74
N SER A 242 20.54 -23.10 -3.71
CA SER A 242 19.36 -22.25 -3.56
C SER A 242 19.70 -20.86 -3.02
N ILE A 243 18.91 -19.84 -3.38
CA ILE A 243 19.06 -18.45 -2.92
C ILE A 243 18.04 -18.18 -1.79
N ALA A 244 18.52 -17.85 -0.59
CA ALA A 244 17.64 -17.52 0.53
C ALA A 244 16.96 -16.16 0.33
N LYS A 245 15.62 -16.10 0.46
CA LYS A 245 14.76 -14.93 0.17
C LYS A 245 15.01 -13.71 1.08
N ASP A 246 15.63 -13.90 2.22
CA ASP A 246 15.96 -12.85 3.20
C ASP A 246 17.44 -12.47 3.18
N SER A 247 18.22 -13.01 2.24
CA SER A 247 19.65 -12.75 2.14
C SER A 247 19.98 -11.50 1.33
N GLY A 248 21.15 -10.92 1.60
CA GLY A 248 21.69 -9.85 0.76
C GLY A 248 21.81 -10.24 -0.73
N ASN A 249 22.07 -11.51 -1.02
CA ASN A 249 22.11 -12.02 -2.39
C ASN A 249 20.74 -12.06 -3.07
N TYR A 250 19.68 -12.29 -2.32
CA TYR A 250 18.33 -12.14 -2.86
C TYR A 250 18.06 -10.71 -3.29
N TYR A 251 18.43 -9.70 -2.48
CA TYR A 251 18.28 -8.30 -2.90
C TYR A 251 19.17 -7.93 -4.09
N ARG A 252 20.40 -8.47 -4.17
CA ARG A 252 21.25 -8.33 -5.37
C ARG A 252 20.54 -8.87 -6.62
N LEU A 253 19.92 -10.04 -6.51
CA LEU A 253 19.15 -10.64 -7.60
C LEU A 253 17.89 -9.84 -7.92
N LEU A 254 17.10 -9.45 -6.92
CA LEU A 254 15.87 -8.68 -7.06
C LEU A 254 16.11 -7.37 -7.81
N PHE A 255 17.11 -6.59 -7.41
CA PHE A 255 17.41 -5.32 -8.08
C PHE A 255 17.97 -5.52 -9.49
N ALA A 256 18.75 -6.59 -9.72
CA ALA A 256 19.22 -6.93 -11.07
C ALA A 256 18.06 -7.36 -11.98
N CYS A 257 17.09 -8.12 -11.47
CA CYS A 257 15.88 -8.49 -12.20
C CYS A 257 15.00 -7.27 -12.51
N GLU A 258 14.81 -6.37 -11.55
CA GLU A 258 14.06 -5.12 -11.78
C GLU A 258 14.72 -4.26 -12.87
N ALA A 259 16.05 -4.16 -12.88
CA ALA A 259 16.80 -3.46 -13.92
C ALA A 259 16.64 -4.16 -15.28
N VAL A 260 16.75 -5.49 -15.33
CA VAL A 260 16.56 -6.28 -16.56
C VAL A 260 15.12 -6.15 -17.09
N LYS A 261 14.10 -6.15 -16.23
CA LYS A 261 12.71 -5.88 -16.61
C LYS A 261 12.57 -4.52 -17.31
N LYS A 262 13.17 -3.48 -16.73
CA LYS A 262 13.17 -2.12 -17.30
C LYS A 262 13.90 -2.11 -18.65
N ASP A 263 15.05 -2.76 -18.76
CA ASP A 263 15.80 -2.88 -20.02
C ASP A 263 15.01 -3.63 -21.10
N LEU A 264 14.32 -4.72 -20.75
CA LEU A 264 13.47 -5.49 -21.66
C LEU A 264 12.27 -4.70 -22.19
N SER A 265 11.87 -3.61 -21.53
CA SER A 265 10.85 -2.70 -22.05
C SER A 265 11.34 -1.88 -23.26
N VAL A 266 12.66 -1.80 -23.47
CA VAL A 266 13.29 -1.12 -24.62
C VAL A 266 13.94 -2.14 -25.57
N SER A 267 14.69 -3.09 -25.02
CA SER A 267 15.49 -4.09 -25.73
C SER A 267 14.78 -5.44 -25.84
N THR A 268 15.09 -6.23 -26.86
CA THR A 268 14.48 -7.57 -27.04
C THR A 268 15.17 -8.68 -26.23
N HIS A 269 16.32 -8.38 -25.64
CA HIS A 269 17.09 -9.26 -24.77
C HIS A 269 17.88 -8.41 -23.76
N ALA A 270 18.18 -9.02 -22.62
CA ALA A 270 19.03 -8.46 -21.56
C ALA A 270 19.63 -9.62 -20.76
N THR A 271 20.67 -9.36 -19.98
CA THR A 271 21.36 -10.38 -19.19
C THR A 271 21.32 -9.97 -17.72
N VAL A 272 20.83 -10.85 -16.85
CA VAL A 272 21.08 -10.73 -15.41
C VAL A 272 22.51 -11.21 -15.18
N ASN A 273 23.42 -10.29 -14.83
CA ASN A 273 24.83 -10.59 -14.63
C ASN A 273 25.32 -10.02 -13.29
N ILE A 274 25.59 -10.91 -12.34
CA ILE A 274 26.07 -10.58 -11.00
C ILE A 274 27.36 -11.36 -10.74
N PRO A 275 28.54 -10.72 -10.84
CA PRO A 275 29.80 -11.37 -10.52
C PRO A 275 29.94 -11.61 -9.01
N TYR A 276 30.67 -12.64 -8.63
CA TYR A 276 30.89 -13.02 -7.23
C TYR A 276 29.55 -13.09 -6.46
N PHE A 277 28.59 -13.82 -7.03
CA PHE A 277 27.24 -13.89 -6.48
C PHE A 277 27.23 -14.72 -5.19
N MET A 278 27.80 -15.92 -5.22
CA MET A 278 27.91 -16.80 -4.05
C MET A 278 29.27 -17.50 -4.02
N VAL A 279 29.52 -18.26 -2.95
CA VAL A 279 30.71 -19.11 -2.81
C VAL A 279 30.25 -20.55 -2.64
N LYS A 280 30.73 -21.46 -3.49
CA LYS A 280 30.53 -22.90 -3.39
C LYS A 280 31.88 -23.59 -3.31
N ASP A 281 32.07 -24.45 -2.32
CA ASP A 281 33.33 -25.19 -2.10
C ASP A 281 34.60 -24.31 -2.03
N GLY A 282 34.44 -23.06 -1.56
CA GLY A 282 35.53 -22.09 -1.47
C GLY A 282 35.81 -21.33 -2.78
N GLU A 283 35.09 -21.62 -3.86
CA GLU A 283 35.20 -20.92 -5.14
C GLU A 283 34.03 -19.95 -5.36
N PRO A 284 34.28 -18.71 -5.82
CA PRO A 284 33.21 -17.79 -6.15
C PRO A 284 32.47 -18.22 -7.43
N ILE A 285 31.15 -18.22 -7.37
CA ILE A 285 30.26 -18.48 -8.50
C ILE A 285 29.57 -17.18 -8.92
N ASN A 286 29.47 -16.97 -10.23
CA ASN A 286 28.79 -15.82 -10.83
C ASN A 286 27.35 -16.21 -11.18
N LEU A 287 26.44 -15.26 -11.16
CA LEU A 287 25.09 -15.45 -11.71
C LEU A 287 25.05 -14.77 -13.07
N GLN A 288 24.84 -15.55 -14.14
CA GLN A 288 24.72 -15.02 -15.50
C GLN A 288 23.58 -15.73 -16.23
N VAL A 289 22.48 -15.03 -16.46
CA VAL A 289 21.31 -15.57 -17.17
C VAL A 289 20.87 -14.61 -18.26
N ASP A 290 20.89 -15.07 -19.51
CA ASP A 290 20.30 -14.34 -20.64
C ASP A 290 18.77 -14.49 -20.65
N VAL A 291 18.07 -13.37 -20.74
CA VAL A 291 16.62 -13.27 -20.74
C VAL A 291 16.17 -12.59 -22.03
N ARG A 292 15.26 -13.23 -22.77
CA ARG A 292 14.58 -12.64 -23.92
C ARG A 292 13.29 -11.96 -23.46
N ARG A 293 12.90 -10.89 -24.15
CA ARG A 293 11.62 -10.20 -23.88
C ARG A 293 10.44 -11.17 -23.93
N GLU A 294 10.39 -12.03 -24.94
CA GLU A 294 9.35 -13.06 -25.10
C GLU A 294 9.22 -13.95 -23.87
N THR A 295 10.35 -14.42 -23.31
CA THR A 295 10.35 -15.21 -22.07
C THR A 295 9.81 -14.42 -20.89
N PHE A 296 10.20 -13.15 -20.74
CA PHE A 296 9.66 -12.30 -19.69
C PHE A 296 8.15 -12.06 -19.86
N GLU A 297 7.70 -11.80 -21.09
CA GLU A 297 6.28 -11.60 -21.42
C GLU A 297 5.45 -12.86 -21.13
N GLU A 298 5.98 -14.06 -21.37
CA GLU A 298 5.36 -15.33 -20.98
C GLU A 298 5.21 -15.47 -19.45
N LEU A 299 6.22 -15.07 -18.68
CA LEU A 299 6.19 -15.13 -17.22
C LEU A 299 5.11 -14.21 -16.62
N ILE A 300 4.91 -13.03 -17.21
CA ILE A 300 3.94 -12.05 -16.70
C ILE A 300 2.55 -12.18 -17.31
N ARG A 301 2.39 -12.98 -18.37
CA ARG A 301 1.14 -13.11 -19.13
C ARG A 301 -0.10 -13.33 -18.27
N PRO A 302 -0.14 -14.30 -17.34
CA PRO A 302 -1.34 -14.54 -16.54
C PRO A 302 -1.75 -13.32 -15.70
N MET A 303 -0.76 -12.61 -15.16
CA MET A 303 -0.93 -11.42 -14.33
C MET A 303 -1.40 -10.20 -15.13
N VAL A 304 -1.08 -10.10 -16.41
CA VAL A 304 -1.58 -9.06 -17.30
C VAL A 304 -2.96 -9.43 -17.85
N GLU A 305 -3.17 -10.68 -18.27
CA GLU A 305 -4.44 -11.11 -18.85
C GLU A 305 -5.61 -11.01 -17.84
N GLN A 306 -5.36 -11.23 -16.55
CA GLN A 306 -6.37 -11.04 -15.51
C GLN A 306 -6.86 -9.58 -15.36
N THR A 307 -6.14 -8.58 -15.89
CA THR A 307 -6.57 -7.18 -15.79
C THR A 307 -7.77 -6.83 -16.68
N GLU A 308 -8.05 -7.64 -17.71
CA GLU A 308 -9.24 -7.49 -18.57
C GLU A 308 -10.54 -7.60 -17.76
N ALA A 309 -10.59 -8.46 -16.74
CA ALA A 309 -11.77 -8.58 -15.88
C ALA A 309 -12.10 -7.27 -15.15
N ALA A 310 -11.09 -6.49 -14.76
CA ALA A 310 -11.30 -5.19 -14.14
C ALA A 310 -11.77 -4.14 -15.16
N ILE A 311 -11.26 -4.19 -16.39
CA ILE A 311 -11.71 -3.32 -17.49
C ILE A 311 -13.19 -3.57 -17.78
N ASP A 312 -13.57 -4.83 -18.00
CA ASP A 312 -14.95 -5.24 -18.26
C ASP A 312 -15.87 -4.83 -17.12
N LYS A 313 -15.43 -5.01 -15.87
CA LYS A 313 -16.18 -4.59 -14.70
C LYS A 313 -16.37 -3.08 -14.64
N ALA A 314 -15.32 -2.30 -14.87
CA ALA A 314 -15.41 -0.84 -14.84
C ALA A 314 -16.34 -0.30 -15.95
N LEU A 315 -16.31 -0.90 -17.14
CA LEU A 315 -17.25 -0.60 -18.22
C LEU A 315 -18.70 -0.95 -17.83
N TYR A 316 -18.91 -2.15 -17.28
CA TYR A 316 -20.22 -2.59 -16.81
C TYR A 316 -20.80 -1.65 -15.74
N ASP A 317 -20.01 -1.33 -14.71
CA ASP A 317 -20.43 -0.45 -13.62
C ASP A 317 -20.68 1.00 -14.10
N ALA A 318 -19.98 1.44 -15.15
CA ALA A 318 -20.20 2.72 -15.80
C ALA A 318 -21.43 2.73 -16.73
N GLU A 319 -22.05 1.57 -16.98
CA GLU A 319 -23.08 1.36 -18.00
C GLU A 319 -22.59 1.71 -19.42
N MET A 320 -21.33 1.40 -19.72
CA MET A 320 -20.65 1.73 -20.98
C MET A 320 -20.11 0.48 -21.67
N THR A 321 -19.81 0.63 -22.95
CA THR A 321 -19.14 -0.39 -23.77
C THR A 321 -17.78 0.14 -24.25
N HIS A 322 -16.95 -0.75 -24.77
CA HIS A 322 -15.69 -0.39 -25.42
C HIS A 322 -15.85 0.71 -26.50
N ALA A 323 -16.99 0.77 -27.19
CA ALA A 323 -17.26 1.74 -28.24
C ALA A 323 -17.57 3.17 -27.71
N ASP A 324 -17.87 3.30 -26.42
CA ASP A 324 -18.16 4.58 -25.77
C ASP A 324 -16.89 5.26 -25.22
N ILE A 325 -15.74 4.57 -25.27
CA ILE A 325 -14.45 5.10 -24.83
C ILE A 325 -13.76 5.79 -26.00
N ASP A 326 -13.40 7.07 -25.83
CA ASP A 326 -12.71 7.85 -26.85
C ASP A 326 -11.19 7.66 -26.79
N ARG A 327 -10.64 7.52 -25.57
CA ARG A 327 -9.18 7.39 -25.35
C ARG A 327 -8.83 6.44 -24.21
N VAL A 328 -7.63 5.88 -24.30
CA VAL A 328 -6.99 5.13 -23.22
C VAL A 328 -5.75 5.88 -22.74
N LEU A 329 -5.70 6.20 -21.45
CA LEU A 329 -4.56 6.82 -20.79
C LEU A 329 -3.81 5.76 -19.97
N MET A 330 -2.53 5.53 -20.29
CA MET A 330 -1.69 4.58 -19.56
C MET A 330 -0.89 5.30 -18.48
N VAL A 331 -0.98 4.82 -17.25
CA VAL A 331 -0.33 5.39 -16.06
C VAL A 331 0.46 4.30 -15.34
N GLY A 332 1.49 4.69 -14.60
CA GLY A 332 2.32 3.79 -13.81
C GLY A 332 3.44 3.12 -14.62
N GLY A 333 4.57 2.88 -13.97
CA GLY A 333 5.79 2.40 -14.64
C GLY A 333 5.66 1.03 -15.31
N SER A 334 4.78 0.16 -14.81
CA SER A 334 4.56 -1.16 -15.43
C SER A 334 3.86 -1.05 -16.78
N SER A 335 3.13 0.04 -17.04
CA SER A 335 2.53 0.34 -18.34
C SER A 335 3.55 0.65 -19.45
N ARG A 336 4.84 0.80 -19.12
CA ARG A 336 5.92 0.92 -20.13
C ARG A 336 6.24 -0.40 -20.83
N ILE A 337 5.85 -1.53 -20.24
CA ILE A 337 6.12 -2.86 -20.80
C ILE A 337 5.35 -3.00 -22.13
N PRO A 338 6.03 -3.33 -23.26
CA PRO A 338 5.38 -3.42 -24.57
C PRO A 338 4.18 -4.36 -24.62
N PHE A 339 4.28 -5.53 -23.96
CA PHE A 339 3.18 -6.48 -23.88
C PHE A 339 1.94 -5.92 -23.18
N VAL A 340 2.09 -5.12 -22.12
CA VAL A 340 0.96 -4.46 -21.43
C VAL A 340 0.26 -3.48 -22.38
N GLN A 341 1.02 -2.67 -23.13
CA GLN A 341 0.44 -1.74 -24.11
C GLN A 341 -0.31 -2.48 -25.23
N GLN A 342 0.29 -3.55 -25.76
CA GLN A 342 -0.32 -4.37 -26.81
C GLN A 342 -1.59 -5.07 -26.33
N PHE A 343 -1.57 -5.58 -25.10
CA PHE A 343 -2.73 -6.21 -24.49
C PHE A 343 -3.89 -5.22 -24.36
N VAL A 344 -3.63 -4.04 -23.79
CA VAL A 344 -4.67 -3.01 -23.64
C VAL A 344 -5.16 -2.52 -25.01
N GLU A 345 -4.29 -2.34 -25.99
CA GLU A 345 -4.71 -2.00 -27.37
C GLU A 345 -5.59 -3.09 -27.98
N GLN A 346 -5.28 -4.37 -27.73
CA GLN A 346 -6.07 -5.51 -28.21
C GLN A 346 -7.45 -5.56 -27.55
N VAL A 347 -7.53 -5.40 -26.22
CA VAL A 347 -8.78 -5.43 -25.46
C VAL A 347 -9.66 -4.23 -25.83
N MET A 348 -9.08 -3.03 -25.85
CA MET A 348 -9.83 -1.79 -26.08
C MET A 348 -10.10 -1.49 -27.56
N GLY A 349 -9.30 -2.06 -28.47
CA GLY A 349 -9.34 -1.67 -29.89
C GLY A 349 -8.88 -0.22 -30.14
N LEU A 350 -8.21 0.40 -29.16
CA LEU A 350 -7.75 1.77 -29.18
C LEU A 350 -6.26 1.84 -28.86
N VAL A 351 -5.51 2.59 -29.67
CA VAL A 351 -4.08 2.82 -29.40
C VAL A 351 -3.94 3.70 -28.15
N PRO A 352 -3.23 3.26 -27.11
CA PRO A 352 -3.08 4.06 -25.91
C PRO A 352 -2.32 5.37 -26.14
N HIS A 353 -2.75 6.42 -25.47
CA HIS A 353 -2.22 7.77 -25.63
C HIS A 353 -0.87 7.94 -24.92
N LYS A 354 0.06 8.70 -25.51
CA LYS A 354 1.48 8.76 -25.06
C LYS A 354 2.01 10.16 -24.71
N GLN A 355 1.15 11.16 -24.56
CA GLN A 355 1.62 12.54 -24.34
C GLN A 355 2.19 12.78 -22.94
N ILE A 356 1.67 12.10 -21.92
CA ILE A 356 2.11 12.28 -20.53
C ILE A 356 3.04 11.15 -20.13
N ASP A 357 4.10 11.52 -19.40
CA ASP A 357 5.00 10.57 -18.77
C ASP A 357 4.24 9.74 -17.71
N PRO A 358 4.07 8.41 -17.90
CA PRO A 358 3.26 7.58 -17.00
C PRO A 358 3.74 7.59 -15.54
N ASP A 359 5.04 7.83 -15.31
CA ASP A 359 5.63 7.85 -13.97
C ASP A 359 5.39 9.17 -13.23
N LYS A 360 4.95 10.23 -13.93
CA LYS A 360 4.80 11.58 -13.35
C LYS A 360 3.36 12.08 -13.37
N ALA A 361 2.50 11.44 -14.16
CA ALA A 361 1.12 11.86 -14.37
C ALA A 361 0.35 12.09 -13.06
N ILE A 362 0.52 11.18 -12.09
CA ILE A 362 -0.17 11.19 -10.81
C ILE A 362 0.26 12.39 -9.95
N ALA A 363 1.57 12.58 -9.74
CA ALA A 363 2.08 13.71 -8.95
C ALA A 363 1.76 15.07 -9.59
N LEU A 364 1.87 15.17 -10.92
CA LEU A 364 1.45 16.38 -11.66
C LEU A 364 -0.05 16.65 -11.48
N GLY A 365 -0.88 15.61 -11.50
CA GLY A 365 -2.30 15.69 -11.21
C GLY A 365 -2.62 16.17 -9.80
N ALA A 366 -1.89 15.64 -8.81
CA ALA A 366 -1.99 16.09 -7.43
C ALA A 366 -1.58 17.57 -7.28
N ALA A 367 -0.61 18.05 -8.06
CA ALA A 367 -0.30 19.48 -8.13
C ALA A 367 -1.44 20.29 -8.77
N VAL A 368 -2.10 19.81 -9.83
CA VAL A 368 -3.30 20.48 -10.38
C VAL A 368 -4.43 20.55 -9.33
N GLN A 369 -4.56 19.54 -8.48
CA GLN A 369 -5.52 19.56 -7.36
C GLN A 369 -5.22 20.66 -6.34
N THR A 370 -3.96 21.07 -6.15
CA THR A 370 -3.63 22.20 -5.26
C THR A 370 -4.13 23.53 -5.83
N ALA A 371 -3.99 23.72 -7.14
CA ALA A 371 -4.56 24.88 -7.84
C ALA A 371 -6.09 24.97 -7.70
N MET A 372 -6.78 23.82 -7.69
CA MET A 372 -8.23 23.78 -7.44
C MET A 372 -8.58 24.24 -6.02
N LEU A 373 -7.78 23.86 -5.02
CA LEU A 373 -7.99 24.27 -3.62
C LEU A 373 -7.76 25.78 -3.43
N ASP A 374 -6.80 26.35 -4.16
CA ASP A 374 -6.51 27.79 -4.13
C ASP A 374 -7.44 28.62 -5.05
N GLY A 375 -8.30 27.95 -5.83
CA GLY A 375 -9.27 28.58 -6.73
C GLY A 375 -8.65 29.22 -7.98
N THR A 376 -7.44 28.78 -8.37
CA THR A 376 -6.74 29.27 -9.56
C THR A 376 -7.17 28.56 -10.85
N THR A 377 -7.93 27.47 -10.74
CA THR A 377 -8.60 26.79 -11.86
C THR A 377 -10.10 26.62 -11.56
N ASP A 378 -10.92 26.56 -12.61
CA ASP A 378 -12.37 26.37 -12.57
C ASP A 378 -12.81 24.90 -12.74
N ARG A 379 -11.84 23.97 -12.75
CA ARG A 379 -12.12 22.54 -12.84
C ARG A 379 -12.83 22.02 -11.60
N THR A 380 -13.68 21.02 -11.78
CA THR A 380 -14.41 20.34 -10.69
C THR A 380 -14.34 18.83 -10.89
N ILE A 381 -14.23 18.09 -9.78
CA ILE A 381 -14.17 16.63 -9.78
C ILE A 381 -15.41 16.07 -9.11
N GLN A 382 -15.99 15.04 -9.73
CA GLN A 382 -17.04 14.20 -9.15
C GLN A 382 -16.55 12.76 -9.08
N ASP A 383 -15.83 12.45 -8.00
CA ASP A 383 -15.25 11.13 -7.77
C ASP A 383 -16.27 10.11 -7.22
N VAL A 384 -15.88 8.85 -7.15
CA VAL A 384 -16.67 7.71 -6.65
C VAL A 384 -15.90 6.93 -5.59
N CYS A 385 -16.63 6.19 -4.75
CA CYS A 385 -16.04 5.16 -3.90
C CYS A 385 -16.22 3.79 -4.60
N PRO A 386 -15.14 3.09 -5.00
CA PRO A 386 -15.27 1.84 -5.74
C PRO A 386 -15.64 0.64 -4.85
N LEU A 387 -15.55 0.79 -3.52
CA LEU A 387 -15.92 -0.23 -2.55
C LEU A 387 -17.36 -0.02 -2.10
N SER A 388 -18.13 -1.11 -1.94
CA SER A 388 -19.45 -0.98 -1.33
C SER A 388 -19.33 -0.91 0.19
N LEU A 389 -20.31 -0.26 0.81
CA LEU A 389 -20.41 -0.12 2.26
C LEU A 389 -21.69 -0.77 2.74
N GLY A 390 -21.60 -1.51 3.84
CA GLY A 390 -22.76 -2.05 4.51
C GLY A 390 -22.55 -2.21 6.00
N THR A 391 -23.61 -2.58 6.69
CA THR A 391 -23.60 -2.88 8.12
C THR A 391 -24.11 -4.29 8.36
N VAL A 392 -23.70 -4.88 9.49
CA VAL A 392 -24.32 -6.12 9.97
C VAL A 392 -25.66 -5.78 10.62
N VAL A 393 -26.70 -6.53 10.26
CA VAL A 393 -28.05 -6.37 10.78
C VAL A 393 -28.59 -7.70 11.33
N VAL A 394 -29.56 -7.58 12.23
CA VAL A 394 -30.41 -8.69 12.64
C VAL A 394 -31.66 -8.67 11.75
N ARG A 395 -31.92 -9.76 11.03
CA ARG A 395 -33.15 -9.92 10.23
C ARG A 395 -34.10 -10.93 10.86
N ARG A 396 -35.38 -10.84 10.52
CA ARG A 396 -36.39 -11.81 10.94
C ARG A 396 -36.70 -12.76 9.79
N ASP A 397 -36.07 -13.94 9.81
CA ASP A 397 -36.28 -15.00 8.82
C ASP A 397 -37.19 -16.09 9.38
N TYR A 398 -38.31 -16.34 8.71
CA TYR A 398 -39.32 -17.33 9.13
C TYR A 398 -39.76 -17.22 10.62
N GLY A 399 -39.75 -16.01 11.16
CA GLY A 399 -40.12 -15.73 12.55
C GLY A 399 -38.99 -15.90 13.57
N GLN A 400 -37.79 -16.26 13.14
CA GLN A 400 -36.57 -16.30 13.97
C GLN A 400 -35.71 -15.08 13.69
N LEU A 401 -35.08 -14.54 14.73
CA LEU A 401 -34.07 -13.50 14.57
C LEU A 401 -32.76 -14.16 14.15
N VAL A 402 -32.25 -13.76 12.99
CA VAL A 402 -30.98 -14.22 12.43
C VAL A 402 -30.02 -13.04 12.47
N ASP A 403 -28.93 -13.22 13.20
CA ASP A 403 -27.85 -12.23 13.32
C ASP A 403 -26.72 -12.53 12.32
N GLY A 404 -25.99 -11.47 11.96
CA GLY A 404 -24.76 -11.54 11.18
C GLY A 404 -24.91 -11.21 9.69
N GLN A 405 -26.12 -10.94 9.19
CA GLN A 405 -26.31 -10.68 7.77
C GLN A 405 -25.79 -9.30 7.38
N TYR A 406 -25.03 -9.24 6.29
CA TYR A 406 -24.62 -7.98 5.68
C TYR A 406 -25.82 -7.29 5.01
N SER A 407 -25.90 -5.97 5.13
CA SER A 407 -26.87 -5.16 4.41
C SER A 407 -26.14 -4.04 3.71
N GLU A 408 -26.19 -4.01 2.38
CA GLU A 408 -25.55 -2.95 1.61
C GLU A 408 -26.31 -1.64 1.80
N ILE A 409 -25.54 -0.57 1.99
CA ILE A 409 -26.04 0.78 2.23
C ILE A 409 -25.61 1.68 1.08
N ILE A 410 -24.31 1.67 0.79
CA ILE A 410 -23.68 2.44 -0.28
C ILE A 410 -23.19 1.44 -1.33
N PRO A 411 -23.78 1.40 -2.52
CA PRO A 411 -23.30 0.56 -3.62
C PRO A 411 -21.90 0.95 -4.10
N THR A 412 -21.19 0.02 -4.74
CA THR A 412 -19.92 0.31 -5.44
C THR A 412 -20.11 1.45 -6.45
N ASN A 413 -19.07 2.25 -6.64
CA ASN A 413 -19.05 3.42 -7.52
C ASN A 413 -20.08 4.52 -7.19
N SER A 414 -20.56 4.54 -5.94
CA SER A 414 -21.37 5.67 -5.45
C SER A 414 -20.56 6.96 -5.41
N LYS A 415 -21.18 8.08 -5.78
CA LYS A 415 -20.57 9.40 -5.69
C LYS A 415 -20.17 9.73 -4.26
N VAL A 416 -18.96 10.29 -4.11
CA VAL A 416 -18.53 10.89 -2.85
C VAL A 416 -19.47 12.06 -2.49
N SER A 417 -19.63 12.31 -1.19
CA SER A 417 -20.52 13.32 -0.60
C SER A 417 -22.02 13.10 -0.79
N LYS A 418 -22.44 11.95 -1.34
CA LYS A 418 -23.86 11.55 -1.36
C LYS A 418 -24.23 10.93 -0.01
N GLU A 419 -25.33 11.41 0.58
CA GLU A 419 -25.88 10.86 1.82
C GLU A 419 -26.73 9.62 1.55
N TYR A 420 -26.56 8.61 2.40
CA TYR A 420 -27.37 7.41 2.41
C TYR A 420 -27.94 7.19 3.81
N THR A 421 -29.24 7.37 3.96
CA THR A 421 -29.94 7.13 5.23
C THR A 421 -30.65 5.77 5.21
N ARG A 422 -30.59 5.06 6.33
CA ARG A 422 -31.31 3.82 6.59
C ARG A 422 -32.02 3.89 7.94
N GLU A 423 -33.24 3.37 7.95
CA GLU A 423 -34.05 3.23 9.16
C GLU A 423 -33.83 1.83 9.74
N TYR A 424 -33.51 1.77 11.03
CA TYR A 424 -33.42 0.56 11.83
C TYR A 424 -34.36 0.66 13.03
N THR A 425 -34.52 -0.43 13.78
CA THR A 425 -35.28 -0.40 15.05
C THR A 425 -34.71 -1.45 16.02
N THR A 426 -35.26 -1.53 17.22
CA THR A 426 -34.83 -2.52 18.21
C THR A 426 -35.24 -3.94 17.81
N ALA A 427 -34.37 -4.91 18.07
CA ALA A 427 -34.64 -6.30 17.76
C ALA A 427 -35.55 -6.97 18.82
N VAL A 428 -35.48 -6.47 20.06
CA VAL A 428 -36.24 -6.94 21.22
C VAL A 428 -36.78 -5.78 22.05
N GLU A 429 -37.88 -6.01 22.77
CA GLU A 429 -38.47 -5.04 23.68
C GLU A 429 -37.51 -4.68 24.82
N GLY A 430 -37.40 -3.38 25.13
CA GLY A 430 -36.54 -2.90 26.22
C GLY A 430 -35.04 -2.90 25.92
N GLN A 431 -34.64 -3.05 24.65
CA GLN A 431 -33.24 -2.97 24.24
C GLN A 431 -32.62 -1.58 24.57
N GLU A 432 -31.53 -1.54 25.32
CA GLU A 432 -30.92 -0.29 25.82
C GLU A 432 -29.83 0.28 24.91
N SER A 433 -29.32 -0.49 23.94
CA SER A 433 -28.27 -0.05 23.02
C SER A 433 -28.34 -0.79 21.68
N ILE A 434 -27.78 -0.19 20.63
CA ILE A 434 -27.48 -0.87 19.36
C ILE A 434 -25.98 -1.09 19.22
N THR A 435 -25.59 -2.14 18.50
CA THR A 435 -24.21 -2.30 18.02
C THR A 435 -24.19 -2.03 16.53
N LEU A 436 -23.52 -0.96 16.11
CA LEU A 436 -23.30 -0.64 14.72
C LEU A 436 -21.92 -1.17 14.29
N ALA A 437 -21.90 -2.16 13.39
CA ALA A 437 -20.68 -2.75 12.85
C ALA A 437 -20.64 -2.56 11.33
N VAL A 438 -19.70 -1.75 10.86
CA VAL A 438 -19.66 -1.25 9.48
C VAL A 438 -18.49 -1.86 8.73
N TYR A 439 -18.74 -2.27 7.49
CA TYR A 439 -17.77 -2.95 6.64
C TYR A 439 -17.76 -2.36 5.23
N GLN A 440 -16.55 -2.18 4.70
CA GLN A 440 -16.33 -2.07 3.27
C GLN A 440 -16.19 -3.46 2.68
N ARG A 441 -16.75 -3.66 1.49
CA ARG A 441 -16.61 -4.89 0.71
C ARG A 441 -15.85 -4.56 -0.56
N ASP A 442 -14.94 -5.45 -0.92
CA ASP A 442 -14.25 -5.37 -2.20
C ASP A 442 -15.24 -5.42 -3.37
N SER A 443 -14.80 -4.93 -4.52
CA SER A 443 -15.63 -4.86 -5.70
C SER A 443 -15.83 -6.23 -6.37
N GLN A 444 -15.11 -7.28 -5.94
CA GLN A 444 -15.08 -8.60 -6.58
C GLN A 444 -16.18 -9.55 -6.11
N SER A 445 -16.78 -9.31 -4.95
CA SER A 445 -17.88 -10.13 -4.42
C SER A 445 -19.23 -9.79 -5.08
N ASP A 446 -20.13 -10.77 -5.24
CA ASP A 446 -21.52 -10.56 -5.69
C ASP A 446 -22.37 -9.97 -4.54
N SER A 447 -22.94 -8.77 -4.75
CA SER A 447 -23.68 -8.03 -3.71
C SER A 447 -24.90 -8.79 -3.19
N LEU A 448 -25.60 -9.54 -4.04
CA LEU A 448 -26.79 -10.27 -3.64
C LEU A 448 -26.44 -11.49 -2.80
N GLN A 449 -25.35 -12.19 -3.14
CA GLN A 449 -24.89 -13.33 -2.36
C GLN A 449 -24.36 -12.91 -0.99
N ALA A 450 -23.65 -11.78 -0.95
CA ALA A 450 -23.12 -11.17 0.26
C ALA A 450 -24.22 -10.82 1.28
N GLU A 451 -25.31 -10.19 0.84
CA GLU A 451 -26.39 -9.81 1.75
C GLU A 451 -27.15 -10.99 2.36
N ILE A 452 -27.25 -12.10 1.63
CA ILE A 452 -28.11 -13.23 2.01
C ILE A 452 -27.35 -14.22 2.91
N ASN A 453 -26.11 -14.56 2.56
CA ASN A 453 -25.41 -15.71 3.14
C ASN A 453 -24.09 -15.36 3.83
N GLU A 454 -23.55 -14.16 3.62
CA GLU A 454 -22.21 -13.83 4.09
C GLU A 454 -22.24 -13.05 5.40
N ARG A 455 -21.35 -13.47 6.30
CA ARG A 455 -21.07 -12.80 7.55
C ARG A 455 -19.73 -12.09 7.40
N PRO A 456 -19.66 -10.75 7.42
CA PRO A 456 -18.42 -10.01 7.13
C PRO A 456 -17.21 -10.35 8.00
N ASN A 457 -17.44 -10.87 9.21
CA ASN A 457 -16.40 -11.33 10.13
C ASN A 457 -15.85 -12.74 9.80
N GLU A 458 -16.52 -13.48 8.92
CA GLU A 458 -16.20 -14.85 8.51
C GLU A 458 -15.83 -14.94 7.02
N ALA A 459 -16.29 -13.98 6.20
CA ALA A 459 -16.07 -13.92 4.76
C ALA A 459 -14.81 -13.12 4.37
N GLU A 460 -14.17 -13.54 3.29
CA GLU A 460 -13.08 -12.79 2.67
C GLU A 460 -13.61 -11.57 1.92
N GLY A 461 -12.75 -10.59 1.63
CA GLY A 461 -13.13 -9.39 0.90
C GLY A 461 -13.83 -8.29 1.71
N PHE A 462 -14.09 -8.53 3.00
CA PHE A 462 -14.63 -7.51 3.91
C PHE A 462 -13.53 -6.85 4.75
N THR A 463 -13.53 -5.52 4.76
CA THR A 463 -12.72 -4.70 5.65
C THR A 463 -13.62 -4.05 6.69
N ARG A 464 -13.45 -4.42 7.96
CA ARG A 464 -14.18 -3.77 9.07
C ARG A 464 -13.68 -2.34 9.25
N LEU A 465 -14.60 -1.38 9.21
CA LEU A 465 -14.28 0.03 9.42
C LEU A 465 -14.47 0.45 10.87
N ASP A 466 -15.54 -0.04 11.51
CA ASP A 466 -15.84 0.31 12.89
C ASP A 466 -16.78 -0.72 13.53
N ARG A 467 -16.80 -0.75 14.86
CA ARG A 467 -17.80 -1.44 15.66
C ARG A 467 -18.04 -0.66 16.94
N ARG A 468 -19.20 -0.01 17.05
CA ARG A 468 -19.56 0.80 18.22
C ARG A 468 -20.88 0.39 18.83
N THR A 469 -20.93 0.50 20.15
CA THR A 469 -22.17 0.44 20.92
C THR A 469 -22.68 1.85 21.12
N ILE A 470 -23.95 2.09 20.80
CA ILE A 470 -24.63 3.38 20.97
C ILE A 470 -25.84 3.13 21.84
N ASP A 471 -25.94 3.87 22.94
CA ASP A 471 -27.07 3.77 23.86
C ASP A 471 -28.34 4.35 23.21
N ILE A 472 -29.46 3.67 23.39
CA ILE A 472 -30.76 4.10 22.89
C ILE A 472 -31.43 4.92 24.00
N PRO A 473 -31.88 6.15 23.72
CA PRO A 473 -32.69 6.92 24.66
C PRO A 473 -33.92 6.12 25.09
N PRO A 474 -34.26 6.03 26.39
CA PRO A 474 -35.41 5.25 26.85
C PRO A 474 -36.72 5.62 26.14
N GLU A 475 -36.90 6.89 25.79
CA GLU A 475 -38.03 7.43 25.04
C GLU A 475 -38.09 7.02 23.56
N ALA A 476 -37.01 6.50 22.98
CA ALA A 476 -36.92 6.05 21.59
C ALA A 476 -36.92 4.51 21.44
N ASN A 477 -37.24 3.79 22.52
CA ASN A 477 -37.24 2.32 22.48
C ASN A 477 -38.36 1.78 21.60
N GLY A 478 -38.01 1.01 20.57
CA GLY A 478 -38.97 0.43 19.63
C GLY A 478 -39.47 1.40 18.56
N ASP A 479 -39.00 2.65 18.60
CA ASP A 479 -39.16 3.60 17.51
C ASP A 479 -38.07 3.40 16.44
N ASP A 480 -38.15 4.18 15.37
CA ASP A 480 -37.15 4.16 14.30
C ASP A 480 -35.84 4.81 14.78
N ILE A 481 -34.72 4.24 14.33
CA ILE A 481 -33.36 4.75 14.52
C ILE A 481 -32.82 5.03 13.13
N GLU A 482 -32.52 6.29 12.84
CA GLU A 482 -32.00 6.71 11.55
C GLU A 482 -30.47 6.70 11.59
N VAL A 483 -29.85 6.03 10.63
CA VAL A 483 -28.39 6.06 10.46
C VAL A 483 -28.06 6.57 9.07
N THR A 484 -27.31 7.66 9.03
CA THR A 484 -26.86 8.33 7.80
C THR A 484 -25.38 8.09 7.59
N TYR A 485 -25.02 7.68 6.38
CA TYR A 485 -23.66 7.34 5.97
C TYR A 485 -23.26 8.25 4.82
N VAL A 486 -22.08 8.86 4.92
CA VAL A 486 -21.55 9.79 3.92
C VAL A 486 -20.06 9.54 3.73
N TYR A 487 -19.64 9.28 2.50
CA TYR A 487 -18.22 9.41 2.16
C TYR A 487 -17.87 10.87 1.96
N ASN A 488 -16.90 11.39 2.70
CA ASN A 488 -16.41 12.75 2.49
C ASN A 488 -15.58 12.84 1.19
N PRO A 489 -15.12 14.04 0.78
CA PRO A 489 -14.34 14.20 -0.45
C PRO A 489 -12.98 13.50 -0.48
N ASP A 490 -12.47 12.99 0.65
CA ASP A 490 -11.25 12.17 0.75
C ASP A 490 -11.56 10.65 0.59
N GLY A 491 -12.85 10.29 0.47
CA GLY A 491 -13.31 8.90 0.42
C GLY A 491 -13.36 8.23 1.80
N MET A 492 -13.38 9.00 2.89
CA MET A 492 -13.47 8.48 4.26
C MET A 492 -14.90 8.54 4.78
N LEU A 493 -15.29 7.56 5.60
CA LEU A 493 -16.67 7.41 6.05
C LEU A 493 -16.98 8.27 7.29
N ASP A 494 -18.03 9.09 7.17
CA ASP A 494 -18.71 9.79 8.25
C ASP A 494 -20.08 9.12 8.50
N ILE A 495 -20.42 8.93 9.78
CA ILE A 495 -21.67 8.29 10.22
C ILE A 495 -22.38 9.22 11.20
N SER A 496 -23.67 9.44 11.01
CA SER A 496 -24.55 10.04 12.02
C SER A 496 -25.68 9.09 12.40
N VAL A 497 -25.94 8.95 13.69
CA VAL A 497 -27.06 8.19 14.25
C VAL A 497 -28.00 9.17 14.95
N THR A 498 -29.23 9.23 14.48
CA THR A 498 -30.29 10.10 15.00
C THR A 498 -31.43 9.27 15.56
N PHE A 499 -32.03 9.75 16.65
CA PHE A 499 -33.23 9.17 17.25
C PHE A 499 -34.41 10.12 17.04
N PRO A 500 -35.20 9.95 15.96
CA PRO A 500 -36.37 10.78 15.67
C PRO A 500 -37.27 11.00 16.89
N GLY A 501 -37.71 12.24 17.08
CA GLY A 501 -38.52 12.63 18.25
C GLY A 501 -37.70 13.00 19.50
N THR A 502 -36.38 12.85 19.46
CA THR A 502 -35.44 13.35 20.48
C THR A 502 -34.48 14.38 19.89
N ASP A 503 -33.76 15.11 20.74
CA ASP A 503 -32.65 16.00 20.33
C ASP A 503 -31.29 15.28 20.36
N ILE A 504 -31.28 13.94 20.40
CA ILE A 504 -30.07 13.12 20.58
C ILE A 504 -29.55 12.66 19.23
N GLU A 505 -28.30 13.02 18.94
CA GLU A 505 -27.56 12.64 17.74
C GLU A 505 -26.13 12.22 18.12
N HIS A 506 -25.65 11.16 17.48
CA HIS A 506 -24.26 10.71 17.58
C HIS A 506 -23.59 10.78 16.21
N THR A 507 -22.73 11.77 16.01
CA THR A 507 -21.90 11.89 14.81
C THR A 507 -20.47 11.45 15.07
N PHE A 508 -19.93 10.62 14.20
CA PHE A 508 -18.54 10.20 14.27
C PHE A 508 -18.00 9.76 12.91
N GLN A 509 -16.69 9.87 12.74
CA GLN A 509 -15.99 9.20 11.65
C GLN A 509 -15.69 7.76 12.04
N ALA A 510 -15.77 6.81 11.11
CA ALA A 510 -15.42 5.42 11.38
C ALA A 510 -13.97 5.31 11.92
N HIS A 511 -13.78 4.62 13.05
CA HIS A 511 -12.49 4.57 13.75
C HIS A 511 -11.58 3.46 13.20
N ALA A 512 -10.58 3.87 12.42
CA ALA A 512 -9.44 3.01 12.08
C ALA A 512 -8.11 3.78 12.00
N GLY A 513 -7.93 4.84 12.81
CA GLY A 513 -6.72 5.66 12.79
C GLY A 513 -6.28 6.10 14.20
N LEU A 514 -5.01 6.51 14.30
CA LEU A 514 -4.43 7.18 15.46
C LEU A 514 -5.24 8.43 15.89
N ASP A 515 -5.36 8.67 17.20
CA ASP A 515 -5.86 9.95 17.71
C ASP A 515 -4.79 11.07 17.58
N ASP A 516 -5.20 12.33 17.74
CA ASP A 516 -4.28 13.49 17.64
C ASP A 516 -3.05 13.34 18.55
N ALA A 517 -3.24 12.75 19.74
CA ALA A 517 -2.16 12.52 20.69
C ALA A 517 -1.18 11.45 20.19
N ALA A 518 -1.65 10.39 19.55
CA ALA A 518 -0.86 9.35 18.93
C ALA A 518 -0.14 9.87 17.69
N VAL A 519 -0.81 10.64 16.83
CA VAL A 519 -0.16 11.33 15.69
C VAL A 519 0.98 12.22 16.18
N ALA A 520 0.77 12.99 17.25
CA ALA A 520 1.81 13.83 17.84
C ALA A 520 3.00 13.01 18.40
N ARG A 521 2.74 11.86 19.05
CA ARG A 521 3.80 10.95 19.52
C ARG A 521 4.58 10.35 18.35
N SER A 522 3.90 9.89 17.31
CA SER A 522 4.53 9.35 16.10
C SER A 522 5.32 10.42 15.36
N ARG A 523 4.83 11.66 15.28
CA ARG A 523 5.58 12.81 14.75
C ARG A 523 6.87 13.03 15.53
N GLN A 524 6.80 13.11 16.86
CA GLN A 524 7.99 13.28 17.70
C GLN A 524 9.01 12.15 17.51
N LYS A 525 8.52 10.91 17.35
CA LYS A 525 9.37 9.75 17.08
C LYS A 525 10.08 9.85 15.72
N VAL A 526 9.35 10.19 14.66
CA VAL A 526 9.92 10.41 13.31
C VAL A 526 10.89 11.58 13.30
N GLU A 527 10.55 12.70 13.94
CA GLU A 527 11.44 13.86 14.09
C GLU A 527 12.71 13.50 14.87
N ALA A 528 12.60 12.71 15.96
CA ALA A 528 13.75 12.26 16.73
C ALA A 528 14.70 11.37 15.93
N THR A 529 14.20 10.62 14.94
CA THR A 529 15.02 9.86 14.00
C THR A 529 15.98 10.77 13.22
N TYR A 530 15.53 11.98 12.87
CA TYR A 530 16.38 13.00 12.24
C TYR A 530 17.14 13.86 13.27
N ALA A 531 16.63 14.14 14.46
CA ALA A 531 17.37 14.97 15.43
C ALA A 531 18.60 14.27 16.03
N ALA A 532 18.56 12.94 16.15
CA ALA A 532 19.73 12.13 16.44
C ALA A 532 20.83 12.30 15.35
N SER A 533 20.48 12.80 14.15
CA SER A 533 21.41 13.13 13.05
C SER A 533 22.28 14.35 13.31
N GLU A 534 21.65 15.43 13.74
CA GLU A 534 22.33 16.73 13.82
C GLU A 534 23.34 16.75 14.99
N SER A 535 22.99 16.08 16.09
CA SER A 535 23.88 15.92 17.25
C SER A 535 25.11 15.05 16.98
N GLY A 536 25.00 14.03 16.12
CA GLY A 536 26.13 13.21 15.67
C GLY A 536 27.09 13.95 14.71
N SER A 537 26.56 14.76 13.79
CA SER A 537 27.38 15.52 12.83
C SER A 537 28.26 16.59 13.50
N SER A 538 27.80 17.18 14.61
CA SER A 538 28.59 18.16 15.39
C SER A 538 29.88 17.60 15.99
N SER A 539 29.98 16.26 16.13
CA SER A 539 31.18 15.57 16.60
C SER A 539 32.15 15.20 15.46
N ALA A 540 31.66 15.11 14.22
CA ALA A 540 32.45 14.84 13.03
C ALA A 540 33.07 16.12 12.44
N ASP A 541 32.36 17.25 12.50
CA ASP A 541 32.88 18.56 12.06
C ASP A 541 33.95 19.16 12.98
N ALA A 542 34.11 18.62 14.19
CA ALA A 542 35.22 18.97 15.10
C ALA A 542 36.52 18.22 14.77
N ALA A 543 36.47 17.23 13.88
CA ALA A 543 37.62 16.40 13.50
C ALA A 543 38.21 16.72 12.12
N SER A 544 37.64 17.67 11.35
CA SER A 544 38.11 18.05 10.01
C SER A 544 38.75 19.44 9.97
N SER A 545 39.77 19.66 10.82
CA SER A 545 40.63 20.85 10.72
C SER A 545 42.11 20.51 10.56
N ASP A 546 42.41 19.54 9.70
CA ASP A 546 43.75 19.41 9.11
C ASP A 546 43.60 19.18 7.59
N GLU A 547 43.99 20.20 6.82
CA GLU A 547 44.15 20.13 5.37
C GLU A 547 45.14 19.02 5.03
N THR A 548 44.77 18.07 4.15
CA THR A 548 45.77 17.34 3.37
C THR A 548 45.24 16.93 2.00
N ASP A 549 46.01 17.36 1.01
CA ASP A 549 45.90 17.15 -0.44
C ASP A 549 45.85 15.65 -0.79
N TRP A 550 44.84 15.22 -1.57
CA TRP A 550 44.62 13.81 -1.96
C TRP A 550 45.20 13.43 -3.34
N ASP A 551 46.14 14.20 -3.88
CA ASP A 551 46.87 13.82 -5.09
C ASP A 551 48.25 13.22 -4.74
N ASN A 552 48.28 11.93 -4.37
CA ASN A 552 49.35 10.93 -4.65
C ASN A 552 49.33 9.74 -3.68
N ILE A 553 49.83 8.59 -4.18
CA ILE A 553 50.26 7.34 -3.51
C ILE A 553 49.26 6.19 -3.72
N ASP A 554 49.42 5.33 -4.74
CA ASP A 554 50.42 4.28 -5.02
C ASP A 554 50.10 2.94 -4.30
N TRP A 555 49.66 1.97 -5.10
CA TRP A 555 48.94 0.76 -4.71
C TRP A 555 49.84 -0.49 -4.63
N LEU A 556 51.06 -0.41 -4.12
CA LEU A 556 51.97 -1.57 -4.09
C LEU A 556 53.02 -1.53 -2.94
N SER A 557 52.71 -2.13 -1.79
CA SER A 557 53.61 -2.82 -0.83
C SER A 557 52.82 -3.10 0.46
N GLY A 558 52.89 -4.19 1.20
CA GLY A 558 53.78 -5.34 1.25
C GLY A 558 53.42 -6.13 2.52
N LEU A 559 53.73 -7.43 2.51
CA LEU A 559 53.46 -8.46 3.52
C LEU A 559 54.21 -8.24 4.86
N ASP A 560 53.63 -8.70 5.98
CA ASP A 560 54.19 -9.67 6.98
C ASP A 560 53.49 -9.56 8.36
N THR A 561 52.77 -10.61 8.80
CA THR A 561 53.08 -11.61 9.88
C THR A 561 53.02 -11.12 11.33
N ASP A 562 52.13 -11.70 12.15
CA ASP A 562 52.54 -12.66 13.21
C ASP A 562 51.36 -13.32 13.95
N GLU A 563 51.56 -14.59 14.30
CA GLU A 563 50.70 -15.49 15.07
C GLU A 563 50.77 -15.23 16.59
N THR A 564 49.75 -15.67 17.34
CA THR A 564 49.92 -16.65 18.45
C THR A 564 48.58 -17.05 19.10
N ALA A 565 48.36 -18.37 19.19
CA ALA A 565 47.34 -19.07 19.99
C ALA A 565 47.86 -19.25 21.46
N ASP A 566 47.18 -19.73 22.51
CA ASP A 566 46.08 -20.69 22.73
C ASP A 566 45.70 -20.67 24.27
N PRO A 567 45.08 -21.68 24.93
CA PRO A 567 43.70 -21.73 25.46
C PRO A 567 43.57 -21.90 27.01
N THR A 568 42.34 -21.99 27.55
CA THR A 568 41.85 -23.09 28.46
C THR A 568 40.49 -22.81 29.14
N SER A 569 39.68 -23.87 29.25
CA SER A 569 38.32 -24.13 29.78
C SER A 569 38.25 -24.35 31.33
N PRO A 570 37.23 -25.00 31.99
CA PRO A 570 35.75 -25.14 31.87
C PRO A 570 34.97 -24.96 33.23
N SER A 571 33.62 -24.86 33.23
CA SER A 571 32.66 -25.42 34.25
C SER A 571 31.22 -24.97 33.86
N GLU A 572 30.07 -25.51 34.24
CA GLU A 572 29.59 -26.67 35.02
C GLU A 572 28.06 -26.79 34.74
N ALA A 573 27.45 -27.95 34.99
CA ALA A 573 26.08 -28.29 34.60
C ALA A 573 25.05 -28.32 35.77
N ALA A 574 23.79 -28.00 35.41
CA ALA A 574 22.48 -28.53 35.88
C ALA A 574 21.93 -28.10 37.28
N PRO A 575 20.60 -28.25 37.60
CA PRO A 575 19.53 -28.97 36.88
C PRO A 575 18.07 -28.39 36.89
N ASN A 576 17.25 -28.97 35.98
CA ASN A 576 15.83 -29.40 36.05
C ASN A 576 14.62 -28.51 36.48
N GLY A 577 13.56 -28.64 35.66
CA GLY A 577 12.12 -28.59 36.02
C GLY A 577 11.31 -27.68 35.07
N SER A 578 10.24 -28.05 34.36
CA SER A 578 9.33 -29.20 34.41
C SER A 578 8.61 -29.39 33.07
N THR A 579 8.53 -30.64 32.61
CA THR A 579 7.60 -31.12 31.57
C THR A 579 6.18 -31.30 32.14
N ALA A 580 5.16 -30.81 31.43
CA ALA A 580 3.77 -31.26 31.49
C ALA A 580 3.19 -31.11 30.06
N SER A 581 3.24 -32.18 29.28
CA SER A 581 2.21 -33.21 29.10
C SER A 581 1.16 -32.82 28.06
N ALA A 582 1.38 -33.31 26.84
CA ALA A 582 0.36 -33.48 25.83
C ALA A 582 -0.62 -34.58 26.25
N SER A 583 -1.87 -34.23 26.53
CA SER A 583 -3.03 -35.13 26.45
C SER A 583 -4.27 -34.36 26.90
N ASP A 584 -5.16 -34.05 25.96
CA ASP A 584 -6.62 -34.08 26.12
C ASP A 584 -7.24 -33.87 24.74
N LEU A 585 -7.26 -34.94 23.93
CA LEU A 585 -8.13 -35.06 22.77
C LEU A 585 -9.25 -36.04 23.14
N PRO A 586 -10.52 -35.64 23.12
CA PRO A 586 -11.64 -36.55 23.34
C PRO A 586 -11.81 -37.54 22.17
N ASP A 587 -12.47 -38.64 22.49
CA ASP A 587 -12.44 -39.95 21.86
C ASP A 587 -12.72 -40.04 20.34
N LYS A 588 -11.99 -41.01 19.75
CA LYS A 588 -12.09 -41.50 18.37
C LYS A 588 -13.41 -42.22 18.12
N ALA A 589 -14.33 -41.61 17.35
CA ALA A 589 -15.22 -42.34 16.42
C ALA A 589 -16.07 -41.38 15.56
N ALA A 590 -15.55 -40.97 14.40
CA ALA A 590 -16.27 -40.89 13.13
C ALA A 590 -15.26 -40.51 12.02
N TRP A 591 -15.49 -41.01 10.80
CA TRP A 591 -14.79 -40.64 9.55
C TRP A 591 -13.39 -41.23 9.31
N THR A 592 -13.35 -42.50 8.91
CA THR A 592 -12.19 -43.08 8.21
C THR A 592 -12.67 -43.94 7.04
N SER A 593 -13.06 -43.34 5.92
CA SER A 593 -13.23 -44.08 4.65
C SER A 593 -13.36 -43.21 3.38
N SER A 594 -12.62 -42.11 3.25
CA SER A 594 -12.56 -41.35 1.99
C SER A 594 -11.10 -41.02 1.66
N ASP A 595 -10.66 -41.31 0.43
CA ASP A 595 -9.31 -41.04 -0.10
C ASP A 595 -8.94 -39.54 0.04
N TYR A 596 -9.94 -38.66 0.03
CA TYR A 596 -9.78 -37.21 0.22
C TYR A 596 -9.17 -36.83 1.59
N PHE A 597 -9.54 -37.52 2.68
CA PHE A 597 -9.02 -37.18 4.02
C PHE A 597 -7.61 -37.72 4.28
N SER A 598 -7.17 -38.75 3.55
CA SER A 598 -5.75 -39.13 3.55
C SER A 598 -4.88 -38.06 2.88
N ASP A 599 -5.42 -37.37 1.87
CA ASP A 599 -4.72 -36.30 1.17
C ASP A 599 -4.61 -35.04 2.06
N VAL A 600 -5.69 -34.65 2.74
CA VAL A 600 -5.67 -33.53 3.71
C VAL A 600 -4.71 -33.78 4.88
N LYS A 601 -4.63 -35.03 5.36
CA LYS A 601 -3.67 -35.39 6.42
C LYS A 601 -2.23 -35.33 5.90
N SER A 602 -1.98 -35.80 4.69
CA SER A 602 -0.66 -35.71 4.05
C SER A 602 -0.26 -34.24 3.83
N LEU A 603 -1.21 -33.38 3.46
CA LEU A 603 -1.00 -31.93 3.36
C LEU A 603 -0.62 -31.28 4.70
N LEU A 604 -1.30 -31.66 5.79
CA LEU A 604 -0.95 -31.20 7.14
C LEU A 604 0.45 -31.64 7.55
N ASP A 605 0.83 -32.89 7.26
CA ASP A 605 2.17 -33.40 7.56
C ASP A 605 3.24 -32.64 6.75
N MET A 606 2.98 -32.30 5.47
CA MET A 606 3.86 -31.45 4.65
C MET A 606 3.95 -30.02 5.20
N ALA A 607 2.83 -29.41 5.57
CA ALA A 607 2.79 -28.07 6.14
C ALA A 607 3.53 -27.98 7.48
N GLU A 608 3.42 -29.01 8.34
CA GLU A 608 4.18 -29.09 9.59
C GLU A 608 5.68 -29.30 9.34
N SER A 609 6.06 -30.03 8.28
CA SER A 609 7.45 -30.15 7.86
C SER A 609 8.01 -28.79 7.42
N GLU A 610 7.28 -28.03 6.60
CA GLU A 610 7.69 -26.69 6.17
C GLU A 610 7.74 -25.68 7.32
N LEU A 611 6.85 -25.79 8.31
CA LEU A 611 6.89 -24.96 9.50
C LEU A 611 8.23 -25.07 10.26
N ASN A 612 8.79 -26.29 10.24
CA ASN A 612 10.04 -26.65 10.87
C ASN A 612 11.23 -26.54 9.91
N SER A 613 10.99 -26.23 8.62
CA SER A 613 12.03 -25.94 7.65
C SER A 613 12.63 -24.56 7.92
N GLY A 614 13.88 -24.37 7.47
CA GLY A 614 14.53 -23.06 7.52
C GLY A 614 14.03 -22.08 6.44
N HIS A 615 13.09 -22.51 5.58
CA HIS A 615 12.77 -21.83 4.32
C HIS A 615 11.69 -20.74 4.45
N LEU A 616 10.89 -20.77 5.52
CA LEU A 616 9.81 -19.81 5.75
C LEU A 616 10.29 -18.59 6.54
N HIS A 617 9.92 -17.40 6.07
CA HIS A 617 10.08 -16.17 6.84
C HIS A 617 9.27 -16.25 8.15
N PRO A 618 9.68 -15.62 9.27
CA PRO A 618 8.96 -15.68 10.55
C PRO A 618 7.46 -15.37 10.44
N ASN A 619 7.08 -14.37 9.64
CA ASN A 619 5.67 -14.01 9.41
C ASN A 619 4.89 -15.10 8.63
N GLU A 620 5.55 -15.80 7.71
CA GLU A 620 4.94 -16.92 6.98
C GLU A 620 4.81 -18.15 7.88
N LYS A 621 5.76 -18.38 8.79
CA LYS A 621 5.65 -19.41 9.83
C LYS A 621 4.44 -19.16 10.72
N ASP A 622 4.20 -17.93 11.14
CA ASP A 622 3.04 -17.62 11.98
C ASP A 622 1.72 -17.74 11.21
N LYS A 623 1.70 -17.35 9.93
CA LYS A 623 0.54 -17.56 9.04
C LYS A 623 0.26 -19.05 8.83
N LEU A 624 1.27 -19.86 8.53
CA LEU A 624 1.14 -21.31 8.33
C LEU A 624 0.74 -22.02 9.63
N ARG A 625 1.28 -21.61 10.80
CA ARG A 625 0.81 -22.07 12.13
C ARG A 625 -0.67 -21.79 12.33
N GLY A 626 -1.12 -20.59 11.96
CA GLY A 626 -2.51 -20.19 12.03
C GLY A 626 -3.42 -21.06 11.15
N LEU A 627 -3.01 -21.34 9.91
CA LEU A 627 -3.76 -22.19 8.98
C LEU A 627 -3.80 -23.65 9.44
N ILE A 628 -2.68 -24.21 9.88
CA ILE A 628 -2.62 -25.58 10.45
C ILE A 628 -3.56 -25.70 11.66
N THR A 629 -3.56 -24.69 12.55
CA THR A 629 -4.43 -24.68 13.73
C THR A 629 -5.90 -24.63 13.32
N LYS A 630 -6.27 -23.75 12.38
CA LYS A 630 -7.64 -23.66 11.85
C LYS A 630 -8.09 -24.95 11.17
N MET A 631 -7.19 -25.62 10.43
CA MET A 631 -7.47 -26.89 9.74
C MET A 631 -7.70 -28.01 10.76
N LYS A 632 -6.89 -28.09 11.82
CA LYS A 632 -7.09 -29.06 12.91
C LYS A 632 -8.42 -28.86 13.63
N HIS A 633 -8.82 -27.61 13.85
CA HIS A 633 -10.14 -27.30 14.43
C HIS A 633 -11.28 -27.69 13.47
N ALA A 634 -11.20 -27.34 12.18
CA ALA A 634 -12.19 -27.71 11.19
C ALA A 634 -12.38 -29.24 11.07
N LEU A 635 -11.27 -29.99 11.14
CA LEU A 635 -11.28 -31.45 11.18
C LEU A 635 -11.90 -32.00 12.47
N ALA A 636 -11.65 -31.37 13.62
CA ALA A 636 -12.26 -31.77 14.89
C ALA A 636 -13.78 -31.51 14.92
N ASP A 637 -14.22 -30.44 14.25
CA ASP A 637 -15.62 -30.01 14.17
C ASP A 637 -16.41 -30.72 13.04
N ASN A 638 -15.77 -31.53 12.20
CA ASN A 638 -16.33 -32.14 10.97
C ASN A 638 -16.93 -31.11 9.99
N ASP A 639 -16.29 -29.96 9.81
CA ASP A 639 -16.74 -28.88 8.91
C ASP A 639 -16.09 -29.01 7.51
N GLU A 640 -16.73 -29.75 6.61
CA GLU A 640 -16.20 -30.06 5.28
C GLU A 640 -15.92 -28.80 4.45
N ASN A 641 -16.82 -27.81 4.46
CA ASN A 641 -16.65 -26.57 3.69
C ASN A 641 -15.42 -25.79 4.13
N ARG A 642 -15.18 -25.76 5.45
CA ARG A 642 -14.01 -25.11 6.03
C ARG A 642 -12.73 -25.89 5.76
N VAL A 643 -12.79 -27.22 5.71
CA VAL A 643 -11.65 -28.06 5.30
C VAL A 643 -11.27 -27.76 3.84
N TYR A 644 -12.22 -27.76 2.89
CA TYR A 644 -11.95 -27.42 1.50
C TYR A 644 -11.35 -26.02 1.33
N GLY A 645 -11.89 -25.01 2.03
CA GLY A 645 -11.39 -23.64 1.96
C GLY A 645 -9.99 -23.47 2.57
N LEU A 646 -9.63 -24.27 3.56
CA LEU A 646 -8.29 -24.23 4.17
C LEU A 646 -7.28 -25.08 3.40
N GLU A 647 -7.72 -26.13 2.70
CA GLU A 647 -6.86 -27.02 1.91
C GLU A 647 -6.15 -26.24 0.81
N GLY A 648 -6.88 -25.47 -0.01
CA GLY A 648 -6.29 -24.65 -1.06
C GLY A 648 -5.25 -23.65 -0.53
N ARG A 649 -5.50 -23.05 0.64
CA ARG A 649 -4.60 -22.06 1.24
C ARG A 649 -3.32 -22.67 1.80
N ILE A 650 -3.43 -23.85 2.39
CA ILE A 650 -2.26 -24.60 2.85
C ILE A 650 -1.49 -25.11 1.62
N MET A 651 -2.17 -25.61 0.58
CA MET A 651 -1.54 -26.00 -0.69
C MET A 651 -0.80 -24.83 -1.34
N ASP A 652 -1.40 -23.65 -1.46
CA ASP A 652 -0.75 -22.48 -2.06
C ASP A 652 0.50 -22.06 -1.28
N MET A 653 0.43 -22.12 0.06
CA MET A 653 1.60 -21.85 0.89
C MET A 653 2.66 -22.95 0.82
N VAL A 654 2.28 -24.23 0.71
CA VAL A 654 3.26 -25.34 0.74
C VAL A 654 3.84 -25.61 -0.65
N LEU A 655 3.04 -25.56 -1.71
CA LEU A 655 3.42 -25.81 -3.11
C LEU A 655 3.90 -24.56 -3.84
N GLY A 656 3.48 -23.36 -3.42
CA GLY A 656 4.06 -22.10 -3.91
C GLY A 656 5.45 -21.80 -3.33
N LEU A 657 5.92 -22.65 -2.40
CA LEU A 657 7.21 -22.53 -1.71
C LEU A 657 8.14 -23.73 -1.95
N SER A 658 7.73 -24.74 -2.72
CA SER A 658 8.52 -25.93 -3.07
C SER A 658 9.23 -25.82 -4.41
#